data_AF-A0A9Q9ESN9-F1
#
_entry.id   AF-A0A9Q9ESN9-F1
#
_cell.length_a   1.000
_cell.length_b   1.000
_cell.length_c   1.000
_cell.angle_alpha   90.00
_cell.angle_beta   90.00
_cell.angle_gamma   90.00
#
_symmetry.space_group_name_H-M   'P 1'
#
loop_
_entity.id
_entity.type
_entity.pdbx_description
1 polymer ?
#
loop_
_entity_poly.entity_id
_entity_poly.type
_entity_poly.pdbx_seq_one_letter_code
_entity_poly.pdbx_strand_id
1 'polypeptide(L)'
;MCKKLFFLIISLAFILSACNQFLANIETDLAYWASTVQITDIENPPAEIDENGYFCLPSTVANEQKIILKLINPQKYELKEAVLGSSSDIVLFESGVKGRDGTSPPKPGVDYELKQTAPDRVELIYKRDFLEYSEWGSQDLSPKITLYGKDGRKFEQSYNLKLKANTKPPALEYKGLYKSGGYYVLCFKAKNMTDMAKVQGVNQPLHKDIAYLWVSGLDSPPPPPANKINITVGTAGFNITGSGGRLLNAVSVEPLVSGGTKPTDPWIIYFKTDLQVSGGTPKEFTLKLMDEKCLSGAAIKRSTSPSVATWAELHHAVATASAGMTIEINGKIKANDGSQTIDGNSYPNKDEITIDKNLTIQGKGTDAELDANQKNRIFNITAGKTLILKNIALKNGEAPAGASGGGAVFVSGSLEISGAVTISPSSGKGKNDVYLKSGTKITVKGDLSPAGGIVAHITPENYTGAPEVIVIDNAVTQHPAEIKDMFNITPQASGYHQLQSKQNNPKTIIVKQGTVISSNSWSTLKSQIQGASNGDYFIVENNVTATSTDFGQIEISKNLTIQGKDSGVEIDAAQKSRIFKVASGKNLTLKNLTLKNAKDNTEASIHGSGGGGVYADAASNIELIDVTIKDCETAGSGPGIRIDYKNPGGGYLLLKNSKIMNNTYNPVGYNGYSISGGGVGLPYIDYTAVIDGCEILGNKIDLRPISNTDQYLNVKGCGIDGGNVNLIIKGKTKIENNTFIPKPGKKVKSYGMGIYNQFGTITIGENGASHENSPIIKGHTKPNNVASGSLFEGQALHVNDFTWYSGQITNNGGSHNAVKVRGTFTNPNNLQAN
;
A
#
# COMPACT_ATOMS: atom_id res chain seq x y z
N MET A 1 -27.72 42.98 -64.60
CA MET A 1 -26.37 43.11 -65.24
C MET A 1 -25.67 41.74 -65.41
N CYS A 2 -26.44 40.63 -65.51
CA CYS A 2 -26.02 39.28 -65.12
C CYS A 2 -25.53 38.35 -66.23
N LYS A 3 -25.31 38.79 -67.47
CA LYS A 3 -24.66 37.93 -68.49
C LYS A 3 -23.18 38.23 -68.68
N LYS A 4 -22.71 39.43 -68.32
CA LYS A 4 -21.28 39.79 -68.39
C LYS A 4 -20.48 39.35 -67.16
N LEU A 5 -21.06 39.34 -65.96
CA LEU A 5 -20.37 38.89 -64.73
C LEU A 5 -20.18 37.37 -64.66
N PHE A 6 -21.15 36.59 -65.17
CA PHE A 6 -21.06 35.13 -65.20
C PHE A 6 -20.04 34.63 -66.24
N PHE A 7 -19.94 35.32 -67.38
CA PHE A 7 -18.87 35.08 -68.35
C PHE A 7 -17.50 35.48 -67.80
N LEU A 8 -17.41 36.55 -67.00
CA LEU A 8 -16.16 36.97 -66.36
C LEU A 8 -15.66 35.91 -65.36
N ILE A 9 -16.54 35.34 -64.53
CA ILE A 9 -16.18 34.32 -63.53
C ILE A 9 -15.81 32.98 -64.18
N ILE A 10 -16.50 32.56 -65.24
CA ILE A 10 -16.13 31.34 -65.99
C ILE A 10 -14.84 31.57 -66.79
N SER A 11 -14.63 32.76 -67.36
CA SER A 11 -13.38 33.10 -68.04
C SER A 11 -12.19 33.19 -67.08
N LEU A 12 -12.38 33.67 -65.85
CA LEU A 12 -11.35 33.69 -64.82
C LEU A 12 -11.02 32.27 -64.33
N ALA A 13 -12.03 31.40 -64.19
CA ALA A 13 -11.85 29.99 -63.85
C ALA A 13 -11.13 29.18 -64.95
N PHE A 14 -11.35 29.50 -66.23
CA PHE A 14 -10.63 28.88 -67.36
C PHE A 14 -9.20 29.42 -67.55
N ILE A 15 -8.92 30.66 -67.14
CA ILE A 15 -7.55 31.22 -67.13
C ILE A 15 -6.73 30.66 -65.96
N LEU A 16 -7.37 30.36 -64.82
CA LEU A 16 -6.72 29.76 -63.65
C LEU A 16 -6.45 28.25 -63.81
N SER A 17 -7.20 27.52 -64.66
CA SER A 17 -6.99 26.09 -64.89
C SER A 17 -5.85 25.75 -65.87
N ALA A 18 -5.33 26.74 -66.61
CA ALA A 18 -4.21 26.59 -67.54
C ALA A 18 -2.84 26.91 -66.90
N CYS A 19 -2.79 27.20 -65.60
CA CYS A 19 -1.57 27.44 -64.84
C CYS A 19 -1.57 26.59 -63.57
N ASN A 20 -0.85 25.46 -63.58
CA ASN A 20 -0.68 24.59 -62.39
C ASN A 20 -0.23 25.36 -61.13
N GLN A 21 0.48 26.48 -61.30
CA GLN A 21 0.92 27.36 -60.21
C GLN A 21 -0.22 28.09 -59.46
N PHE A 22 -1.42 28.26 -60.04
CA PHE A 22 -2.57 28.86 -59.36
C PHE A 22 -3.57 27.84 -58.77
N LEU A 23 -3.60 26.61 -59.30
CA LEU A 23 -4.39 25.51 -58.73
C LEU A 23 -3.70 24.84 -57.54
N ALA A 24 -2.36 24.86 -57.47
CA ALA A 24 -1.58 24.17 -56.46
C ALA A 24 -1.86 24.62 -55.01
N ASN A 25 -2.53 25.77 -54.80
CA ASN A 25 -2.82 26.32 -53.48
C ASN A 25 -4.29 26.72 -53.27
N ILE A 26 -5.23 26.49 -54.19
CA ILE A 26 -6.60 26.99 -54.00
C ILE A 26 -7.30 26.32 -52.81
N GLU A 27 -7.02 25.04 -52.54
CA GLU A 27 -7.50 24.35 -51.35
C GLU A 27 -6.85 24.91 -50.08
N THR A 28 -5.57 25.25 -50.12
CA THR A 28 -4.83 25.89 -49.02
C THR A 28 -5.34 27.30 -48.75
N ASP A 29 -5.61 28.09 -49.79
CA ASP A 29 -6.16 29.44 -49.68
C ASP A 29 -7.61 29.41 -49.19
N LEU A 30 -8.45 28.50 -49.71
CA LEU A 30 -9.82 28.32 -49.23
C LEU A 30 -9.86 27.80 -47.80
N ALA A 31 -8.99 26.86 -47.42
CA ALA A 31 -8.83 26.41 -46.04
C ALA A 31 -8.35 27.54 -45.13
N TYR A 32 -7.41 28.36 -45.61
CA TYR A 32 -6.95 29.56 -44.90
C TYR A 32 -8.13 30.52 -44.65
N TRP A 33 -8.91 30.87 -45.67
CA TRP A 33 -10.04 31.79 -45.52
C TRP A 33 -11.21 31.22 -44.70
N ALA A 34 -11.51 29.93 -44.82
CA ALA A 34 -12.61 29.27 -44.10
C ALA A 34 -12.29 28.88 -42.64
N SER A 35 -11.00 28.77 -42.30
CA SER A 35 -10.58 28.35 -40.96
C SER A 35 -10.82 29.40 -39.88
N THR A 36 -11.25 28.93 -38.71
CA THR A 36 -11.42 29.72 -37.49
C THR A 36 -10.62 29.10 -36.35
N VAL A 37 -10.16 29.94 -35.42
CA VAL A 37 -9.60 29.50 -34.14
C VAL A 37 -10.53 29.98 -33.05
N GLN A 38 -10.92 29.08 -32.15
CA GLN A 38 -11.82 29.42 -31.05
C GLN A 38 -11.44 28.66 -29.78
N ILE A 39 -11.62 29.32 -28.64
CA ILE A 39 -11.57 28.67 -27.32
C ILE A 39 -12.90 27.96 -27.09
N THR A 40 -12.84 26.69 -26.72
CA THR A 40 -14.04 25.86 -26.49
C THR A 40 -14.33 25.63 -25.02
N ASP A 41 -13.30 25.42 -24.20
CA ASP A 41 -13.45 25.05 -22.80
C ASP A 41 -12.18 25.36 -21.99
N ILE A 42 -12.30 25.33 -20.67
CA ILE A 42 -11.17 25.32 -19.74
C ILE A 42 -10.76 23.86 -19.52
N GLU A 43 -9.48 23.55 -19.72
CA GLU A 43 -8.95 22.25 -19.33
C GLU A 43 -8.70 22.22 -17.82
N ASN A 44 -9.34 21.26 -17.14
CA ASN A 44 -9.26 21.10 -15.68
C ASN A 44 -9.60 22.40 -14.95
N PRO A 45 -10.85 22.87 -15.03
CA PRO A 45 -11.25 24.13 -14.43
C PRO A 45 -10.92 24.18 -12.93
N PRO A 46 -10.63 25.38 -12.36
CA PRO A 46 -10.41 25.52 -10.93
C PRO A 46 -11.55 24.89 -10.12
N ALA A 47 -11.21 24.10 -9.11
CA ALA A 47 -12.20 23.36 -8.33
C ALA A 47 -13.04 24.24 -7.41
N GLU A 48 -12.50 25.39 -7.02
CA GLU A 48 -13.10 26.29 -6.05
C GLU A 48 -14.00 27.30 -6.77
N ILE A 49 -15.29 27.31 -6.43
CA ILE A 49 -16.30 28.18 -7.05
C ILE A 49 -17.09 28.88 -5.95
N ASP A 50 -17.25 30.20 -6.06
CA ASP A 50 -18.09 30.98 -5.13
C ASP A 50 -19.59 30.79 -5.38
N GLU A 51 -20.44 31.34 -4.51
CA GLU A 51 -21.90 31.21 -4.64
C GLU A 51 -22.48 31.83 -5.92
N ASN A 52 -21.74 32.70 -6.59
CA ASN A 52 -22.15 33.39 -7.82
C ASN A 52 -21.58 32.72 -9.08
N GLY A 53 -20.86 31.61 -8.93
CA GLY A 53 -20.31 30.83 -10.04
C GLY A 53 -18.96 31.34 -10.57
N TYR A 54 -18.21 32.12 -9.80
CA TYR A 54 -16.84 32.51 -10.17
C TYR A 54 -15.84 31.43 -9.76
N PHE A 55 -14.93 31.07 -10.65
CA PHE A 55 -13.76 30.28 -10.30
C PHE A 55 -12.81 31.12 -9.43
N CYS A 56 -12.50 30.63 -8.24
CA CYS A 56 -11.67 31.31 -7.26
C CYS A 56 -10.20 30.87 -7.36
N LEU A 57 -9.34 31.80 -7.73
CA LEU A 57 -7.91 31.60 -7.86
C LEU A 57 -7.21 31.95 -6.53
N PRO A 58 -6.45 31.03 -5.92
CA PRO A 58 -5.72 31.35 -4.70
C PRO A 58 -4.45 32.14 -5.01
N SER A 59 -4.18 33.21 -4.25
CA SER A 59 -2.97 34.03 -4.37
C SER A 59 -1.72 33.37 -3.78
N THR A 60 -1.87 32.29 -3.00
CA THR A 60 -0.78 31.66 -2.24
C THR A 60 0.17 30.81 -3.08
N VAL A 61 -0.16 30.51 -4.34
CA VAL A 61 0.71 29.72 -5.23
C VAL A 61 2.00 30.48 -5.53
N ALA A 62 3.10 29.74 -5.62
CA ALA A 62 4.40 30.32 -5.92
C ALA A 62 4.39 30.94 -7.33
N ASN A 63 4.67 32.24 -7.39
CA ASN A 63 4.83 33.06 -8.60
C ASN A 63 3.56 33.36 -9.41
N GLU A 64 2.79 32.37 -9.85
CA GLU A 64 1.66 32.57 -10.79
C GLU A 64 0.61 31.45 -10.79
N GLN A 65 -0.61 31.76 -11.25
CA GLN A 65 -1.71 30.82 -11.51
C GLN A 65 -1.93 30.66 -13.01
N LYS A 66 -2.24 29.45 -13.46
CA LYS A 66 -2.41 29.13 -14.88
C LYS A 66 -3.79 28.55 -15.17
N ILE A 67 -4.45 29.10 -16.18
CA ILE A 67 -5.71 28.60 -16.73
C ILE A 67 -5.44 28.13 -18.15
N ILE A 68 -5.57 26.82 -18.37
CA ILE A 68 -5.37 26.19 -19.67
C ILE A 68 -6.70 26.22 -20.42
N LEU A 69 -6.69 26.81 -21.62
CA LEU A 69 -7.87 26.93 -22.48
C LEU A 69 -7.68 26.04 -23.71
N LYS A 70 -8.67 25.17 -23.97
CA LYS A 70 -8.69 24.30 -25.14
C LYS A 70 -9.13 25.07 -26.37
N LEU A 71 -8.45 24.81 -27.49
CA LEU A 71 -8.71 25.45 -28.76
C LEU A 71 -9.18 24.42 -29.79
N ILE A 72 -10.11 24.85 -30.64
CA ILE A 72 -10.22 24.29 -31.99
C ILE A 72 -9.30 25.12 -32.88
N ASN A 73 -8.20 24.52 -33.32
CA ASN A 73 -7.21 25.14 -34.22
C ASN A 73 -6.76 24.13 -35.29
N PRO A 74 -7.62 23.80 -36.27
CA PRO A 74 -7.38 22.72 -37.22
C PRO A 74 -6.16 22.97 -38.13
N GLN A 75 -5.86 24.24 -38.42
CA GLN A 75 -4.72 24.64 -39.25
C GLN A 75 -3.46 24.96 -38.43
N LYS A 76 -3.49 24.73 -37.12
CA LYS A 76 -2.35 24.94 -36.20
C LYS A 76 -1.74 26.35 -36.30
N TYR A 77 -2.58 27.38 -36.42
CA TYR A 77 -2.14 28.78 -36.44
C TYR A 77 -1.31 29.13 -35.20
N GLU A 78 -0.22 29.87 -35.43
CA GLU A 78 0.50 30.56 -34.37
C GLU A 78 -0.24 31.84 -33.97
N LEU A 79 -0.49 31.99 -32.67
CA LEU A 79 -1.29 33.08 -32.12
C LEU A 79 -0.41 34.18 -31.52
N LYS A 80 -0.93 35.41 -31.48
CA LYS A 80 -0.32 36.53 -30.74
C LYS A 80 -0.49 36.28 -29.24
N GLU A 81 0.58 36.60 -28.51
CA GLU A 81 0.61 36.53 -27.06
C GLU A 81 0.26 37.89 -26.43
N ALA A 82 -0.36 37.86 -25.25
CA ALA A 82 -0.52 39.04 -24.43
C ALA A 82 0.68 39.12 -23.47
N VAL A 83 1.68 39.92 -23.83
CA VAL A 83 2.91 40.16 -23.08
C VAL A 83 3.19 41.67 -23.00
N LEU A 84 4.27 42.07 -22.34
CA LEU A 84 4.60 43.48 -22.16
C LEU A 84 4.68 44.21 -23.53
N GLY A 85 3.86 45.24 -23.71
CA GLY A 85 3.76 46.00 -24.96
C GLY A 85 2.73 45.48 -25.98
N SER A 86 2.06 44.36 -25.72
CA SER A 86 0.95 43.86 -26.54
C SER A 86 -0.30 44.75 -26.43
N SER A 87 -1.15 44.68 -27.46
CA SER A 87 -2.45 45.37 -27.48
C SER A 87 -3.40 44.83 -26.40
N SER A 88 -4.13 45.72 -25.75
CA SER A 88 -5.07 45.39 -24.67
C SER A 88 -6.39 44.75 -25.14
N ASP A 89 -6.60 44.61 -26.45
CA ASP A 89 -7.79 43.98 -27.02
C ASP A 89 -7.68 42.44 -27.09
N ILE A 90 -6.48 41.87 -26.87
CA ILE A 90 -6.29 40.41 -26.79
C ILE A 90 -6.93 39.85 -25.51
N VAL A 91 -6.71 40.53 -24.37
CA VAL A 91 -7.28 40.19 -23.06
C VAL A 91 -7.84 41.48 -22.46
N LEU A 92 -9.17 41.58 -22.44
CA LEU A 92 -9.88 42.77 -21.98
C LEU A 92 -10.57 42.50 -20.64
N PHE A 93 -10.23 43.29 -19.62
CA PHE A 93 -10.92 43.29 -18.33
C PHE A 93 -12.01 44.37 -18.30
N GLU A 94 -13.01 44.21 -17.44
CA GLU A 94 -14.03 45.24 -17.24
C GLU A 94 -13.45 46.56 -16.72
N SER A 95 -14.16 47.66 -17.02
CA SER A 95 -13.78 48.99 -16.56
C SER A 95 -13.79 49.05 -15.03
N GLY A 96 -12.66 49.45 -14.43
CA GLY A 96 -12.52 49.62 -12.98
C GLY A 96 -11.69 48.55 -12.28
N VAL A 97 -11.36 47.44 -12.95
CA VAL A 97 -10.38 46.47 -12.44
C VAL A 97 -9.01 47.14 -12.38
N LYS A 98 -8.36 47.06 -11.22
CA LYS A 98 -7.03 47.61 -10.97
C LYS A 98 -5.99 46.51 -10.96
N GLY A 99 -4.91 46.70 -11.70
CA GLY A 99 -3.72 45.85 -11.65
C GLY A 99 -3.01 45.93 -10.31
N ARG A 100 -1.87 45.23 -10.17
CA ARG A 100 -1.07 45.14 -8.94
C ARG A 100 -0.61 46.48 -8.36
N ASP A 101 -0.58 47.54 -9.18
CA ASP A 101 -0.18 48.89 -8.78
C ASP A 101 -1.33 49.70 -8.15
N GLY A 102 -2.56 49.15 -8.17
CA GLY A 102 -3.76 49.74 -7.59
C GLY A 102 -4.30 51.00 -8.27
N THR A 103 -3.70 51.40 -9.39
CA THR A 103 -4.02 52.67 -10.07
C THR A 103 -4.31 52.49 -11.55
N SER A 104 -3.61 51.57 -12.22
CA SER A 104 -3.75 51.29 -13.64
C SER A 104 -4.65 50.08 -13.89
N PRO A 105 -5.26 49.97 -15.08
CA PRO A 105 -5.84 48.71 -15.53
C PRO A 105 -4.79 47.59 -15.57
N PRO A 106 -5.19 46.30 -15.53
CA PRO A 106 -4.27 45.17 -15.59
C PRO A 106 -3.39 45.22 -16.85
N LYS A 107 -2.07 45.07 -16.67
CA LYS A 107 -1.07 45.18 -17.73
C LYS A 107 -0.54 43.80 -18.15
N PRO A 108 -0.49 43.49 -19.46
CA PRO A 108 0.09 42.25 -19.95
C PRO A 108 1.61 42.20 -19.65
N GLY A 109 2.13 41.03 -19.31
CA GLY A 109 3.51 40.80 -18.86
C GLY A 109 3.80 41.21 -17.41
N VAL A 110 2.88 41.93 -16.74
CA VAL A 110 3.06 42.44 -15.36
C VAL A 110 2.04 41.84 -14.41
N ASP A 111 0.77 41.89 -14.80
CA ASP A 111 -0.37 41.37 -14.03
C ASP A 111 -0.82 40.01 -14.56
N TYR A 112 -0.78 39.82 -15.88
CA TYR A 112 -1.16 38.58 -16.54
C TYR A 112 -0.36 38.36 -17.83
N GLU A 113 -0.39 37.14 -18.36
CA GLU A 113 0.12 36.79 -19.69
C GLU A 113 -0.85 35.84 -20.40
N LEU A 114 -0.89 35.85 -21.74
CA LEU A 114 -1.57 34.83 -22.54
C LEU A 114 -0.58 34.23 -23.53
N LYS A 115 -0.34 32.91 -23.44
CA LYS A 115 0.70 32.21 -24.22
C LYS A 115 0.13 30.99 -24.92
N GLN A 116 0.53 30.75 -26.17
CA GLN A 116 0.18 29.50 -26.85
C GLN A 116 1.22 28.43 -26.53
N THR A 117 0.80 27.34 -25.90
CA THR A 117 1.72 26.26 -25.47
C THR A 117 1.63 25.01 -26.33
N ALA A 118 0.53 24.84 -27.08
CA ALA A 118 0.37 23.84 -28.11
C ALA A 118 -0.58 24.36 -29.21
N PRO A 119 -0.64 23.72 -30.39
CA PRO A 119 -1.58 24.15 -31.43
C PRO A 119 -3.03 24.24 -30.95
N ASP A 120 -3.44 23.33 -30.06
CA ASP A 120 -4.78 23.22 -29.49
C ASP A 120 -4.90 23.80 -28.07
N ARG A 121 -3.91 24.55 -27.56
CA ARG A 121 -3.90 25.07 -26.18
C ARG A 121 -3.31 26.47 -26.04
N VAL A 122 -3.97 27.32 -25.26
CA VAL A 122 -3.38 28.56 -24.71
C VAL A 122 -3.45 28.56 -23.19
N GLU A 123 -2.45 29.17 -22.55
CA GLU A 123 -2.38 29.39 -21.10
C GLU A 123 -2.62 30.87 -20.81
N LEU A 124 -3.66 31.18 -20.03
CA LEU A 124 -3.82 32.47 -19.36
C LEU A 124 -3.19 32.40 -17.98
N ILE A 125 -2.20 33.24 -17.74
CA ILE A 125 -1.33 33.19 -16.57
C ILE A 125 -1.55 34.46 -15.75
N TYR A 126 -2.01 34.35 -14.50
CA TYR A 126 -2.13 35.48 -13.56
C TYR A 126 -0.93 35.53 -12.63
N LYS A 127 -0.32 36.71 -12.49
CA LYS A 127 0.83 36.91 -11.60
C LYS A 127 0.37 37.05 -10.15
N ARG A 128 1.16 36.49 -9.23
CA ARG A 128 0.85 36.44 -7.79
C ARG A 128 0.50 37.81 -7.21
N ASP A 129 1.29 38.84 -7.48
CA ASP A 129 1.06 40.18 -6.88
C ASP A 129 -0.27 40.80 -7.32
N PHE A 130 -0.75 40.49 -8.54
CA PHE A 130 -2.05 40.94 -9.01
C PHE A 130 -3.20 40.19 -8.32
N LEU A 131 -3.02 38.89 -8.10
CA LEU A 131 -3.96 38.07 -7.33
C LEU A 131 -4.01 38.52 -5.86
N GLU A 132 -2.85 38.74 -5.22
CA GLU A 132 -2.76 39.23 -3.84
C GLU A 132 -3.47 40.58 -3.67
N TYR A 133 -3.29 41.52 -4.61
CA TYR A 133 -3.98 42.81 -4.56
C TYR A 133 -5.51 42.65 -4.58
N SER A 134 -5.98 41.67 -5.35
CA SER A 134 -7.40 41.41 -5.63
C SER A 134 -8.04 40.38 -4.70
N GLU A 135 -7.33 39.95 -3.65
CA GLU A 135 -7.81 38.94 -2.71
C GLU A 135 -9.13 39.31 -2.02
N TRP A 136 -9.70 38.33 -1.31
CA TRP A 136 -11.04 38.40 -0.69
C TRP A 136 -12.17 38.53 -1.73
N GLY A 137 -11.89 38.18 -2.98
CA GLY A 137 -12.79 38.41 -4.11
C GLY A 137 -13.14 39.90 -4.28
N SER A 138 -12.20 40.80 -3.96
CA SER A 138 -12.44 42.24 -3.95
C SER A 138 -12.61 42.86 -5.34
N GLN A 139 -12.16 42.16 -6.39
CA GLN A 139 -12.33 42.56 -7.79
C GLN A 139 -12.83 41.38 -8.64
N ASP A 140 -13.62 41.69 -9.66
CA ASP A 140 -13.96 40.74 -10.72
C ASP A 140 -12.77 40.63 -11.70
N LEU A 141 -12.12 39.49 -11.75
CA LEU A 141 -10.95 39.24 -12.60
C LEU A 141 -11.32 38.49 -13.87
N SER A 142 -12.56 38.63 -14.33
CA SER A 142 -13.07 37.99 -15.54
C SER A 142 -12.59 38.72 -16.80
N PRO A 143 -11.74 38.10 -17.65
CA PRO A 143 -11.39 38.67 -18.93
C PRO A 143 -12.35 38.22 -20.03
N LYS A 144 -12.47 39.08 -21.03
CA LYS A 144 -12.88 38.74 -22.39
C LYS A 144 -11.63 38.54 -23.25
N ILE A 145 -11.42 37.32 -23.75
CA ILE A 145 -10.26 36.96 -24.57
C ILE A 145 -10.66 36.95 -26.04
N THR A 146 -9.86 37.57 -26.89
CA THR A 146 -10.00 37.55 -28.36
C THR A 146 -8.68 37.10 -28.98
N LEU A 147 -8.72 36.05 -29.81
CA LEU A 147 -7.50 35.48 -30.41
C LEU A 147 -7.13 36.19 -31.71
N TYR A 148 -5.83 36.38 -31.92
CA TYR A 148 -5.27 36.92 -33.13
C TYR A 148 -4.15 36.00 -33.65
N GLY A 149 -4.10 35.76 -34.96
CA GLY A 149 -2.96 35.13 -35.60
C GLY A 149 -1.74 36.07 -35.58
N LYS A 150 -0.52 35.50 -35.59
CA LYS A 150 0.72 36.31 -35.71
C LYS A 150 0.77 37.15 -36.99
N ASP A 151 0.09 36.70 -38.05
CA ASP A 151 -0.14 37.45 -39.29
C ASP A 151 -1.04 38.69 -39.11
N GLY A 152 -1.62 38.89 -37.92
CA GLY A 152 -2.49 40.01 -37.59
C GLY A 152 -3.98 39.73 -37.77
N ARG A 153 -4.36 38.54 -38.26
CA ARG A 153 -5.75 38.17 -38.44
C ARG A 153 -6.47 38.07 -37.11
N LYS A 154 -7.64 38.69 -36.99
CA LYS A 154 -8.54 38.56 -35.85
C LYS A 154 -9.46 37.35 -36.02
N PHE A 155 -9.62 36.54 -34.97
CA PHE A 155 -10.66 35.52 -34.91
C PHE A 155 -11.84 36.08 -34.10
N GLU A 156 -13.01 36.25 -34.74
CA GLU A 156 -14.12 37.08 -34.19
C GLU A 156 -14.78 36.51 -32.92
N GLN A 157 -14.57 35.23 -32.60
CA GLN A 157 -15.17 34.64 -31.42
C GLN A 157 -14.37 34.97 -30.18
N SER A 158 -14.96 35.77 -29.29
CA SER A 158 -14.41 36.04 -27.96
C SER A 158 -14.88 35.03 -26.93
N TYR A 159 -14.04 34.73 -25.95
CA TYR A 159 -14.36 33.85 -24.83
C TYR A 159 -14.35 34.63 -23.51
N ASN A 160 -15.42 34.55 -22.72
CA ASN A 160 -15.52 35.21 -21.42
C ASN A 160 -15.30 34.19 -20.31
N LEU A 161 -14.44 34.53 -19.36
CA LEU A 161 -14.22 33.72 -18.16
C LEU A 161 -15.00 34.32 -16.99
N LYS A 162 -15.20 33.52 -15.93
CA LYS A 162 -15.69 33.99 -14.63
C LYS A 162 -14.64 33.70 -13.56
N LEU A 163 -13.81 34.68 -13.24
CA LEU A 163 -12.66 34.50 -12.35
C LEU A 163 -12.60 35.58 -11.27
N LYS A 164 -12.14 35.20 -10.07
CA LYS A 164 -11.75 36.12 -8.99
C LYS A 164 -10.52 35.59 -8.28
N ALA A 165 -9.76 36.48 -7.64
CA ALA A 165 -8.78 36.06 -6.64
C ALA A 165 -9.48 35.91 -5.29
N ASN A 166 -9.58 34.68 -4.79
CA ASN A 166 -10.08 34.41 -3.45
C ASN A 166 -9.46 33.11 -2.91
N THR A 167 -8.55 33.22 -1.95
CA THR A 167 -7.98 32.02 -1.30
C THR A 167 -8.95 31.46 -0.27
N LYS A 168 -9.37 30.21 -0.49
CA LYS A 168 -10.31 29.51 0.39
C LYS A 168 -9.94 29.59 1.88
N PRO A 169 -10.93 29.68 2.78
CA PRO A 169 -10.68 29.64 4.22
C PRO A 169 -9.87 28.41 4.66
N PRO A 170 -9.05 28.54 5.71
CA PRO A 170 -8.17 27.48 6.15
C PRO A 170 -8.94 26.30 6.75
N ALA A 171 -8.31 25.12 6.72
CA ALA A 171 -8.85 23.93 7.35
C ALA A 171 -8.86 24.04 8.87
N LEU A 172 -9.91 23.50 9.48
CA LEU A 172 -10.03 23.37 10.94
C LEU A 172 -9.24 22.15 11.44
N GLU A 173 -8.51 22.33 12.54
CA GLU A 173 -7.85 21.26 13.27
C GLU A 173 -8.57 21.02 14.59
N TYR A 174 -9.08 19.81 14.81
CA TYR A 174 -9.75 19.47 16.07
C TYR A 174 -8.76 19.43 17.24
N LYS A 175 -9.10 20.10 18.35
CA LYS A 175 -8.27 20.20 19.56
C LYS A 175 -8.86 19.53 20.79
N GLY A 176 -10.15 19.20 20.78
CA GLY A 176 -10.76 18.39 21.84
C GLY A 176 -12.22 18.73 22.14
N LEU A 177 -12.78 18.00 23.09
CA LEU A 177 -14.14 18.15 23.59
C LEU A 177 -14.10 18.69 25.03
N TYR A 178 -14.92 19.70 25.28
CA TYR A 178 -14.97 20.48 26.51
C TYR A 178 -16.43 20.63 26.98
N LYS A 179 -16.65 21.39 28.04
CA LYS A 179 -17.99 21.74 28.52
C LYS A 179 -18.11 23.22 28.89
N SER A 180 -19.34 23.72 28.84
CA SER A 180 -19.71 25.04 29.36
C SER A 180 -21.19 25.06 29.71
N GLY A 181 -21.53 25.44 30.95
CA GLY A 181 -22.91 25.55 31.41
C GLY A 181 -23.74 24.26 31.22
N GLY A 182 -23.11 23.09 31.39
CA GLY A 182 -23.76 21.79 31.23
C GLY A 182 -23.87 21.26 29.79
N TYR A 183 -23.34 21.98 28.78
CA TYR A 183 -23.35 21.56 27.37
C TYR A 183 -21.96 21.21 26.87
N TYR A 184 -21.88 20.33 25.87
CA TYR A 184 -20.63 20.03 25.18
C TYR A 184 -20.12 21.23 24.36
N VAL A 185 -18.80 21.36 24.28
CA VAL A 185 -18.10 22.38 23.52
C VAL A 185 -17.03 21.72 22.66
N LEU A 186 -17.16 21.80 21.33
CA LEU A 186 -16.15 21.32 20.39
C LEU A 186 -15.08 22.41 20.18
N CYS A 187 -13.81 22.04 20.28
CA CYS A 187 -12.68 22.96 20.15
C CYS A 187 -11.90 22.70 18.86
N PHE A 188 -11.66 23.76 18.08
CA PHE A 188 -10.90 23.70 16.83
C PHE A 188 -9.87 24.83 16.76
N LYS A 189 -8.73 24.60 16.12
CA LYS A 189 -7.78 25.63 15.70
C LYS A 189 -7.93 25.88 14.20
N ALA A 190 -8.12 27.12 13.79
CA ALA A 190 -7.98 27.50 12.39
C ALA A 190 -6.49 27.56 12.02
N LYS A 191 -6.07 26.81 11.01
CA LYS A 191 -4.68 26.82 10.55
C LYS A 191 -4.36 28.11 9.80
N ASN A 192 -3.09 28.48 9.72
CA ASN A 192 -2.58 29.50 8.79
C ASN A 192 -3.25 30.89 8.89
N MET A 193 -3.87 31.21 10.03
CA MET A 193 -4.51 32.52 10.25
C MET A 193 -3.51 33.68 10.33
N THR A 194 -2.23 33.38 10.46
CA THR A 194 -1.13 34.36 10.47
C THR A 194 -0.54 34.63 9.09
N ASP A 195 -1.02 33.95 8.05
CA ASP A 195 -0.56 34.17 6.68
C ASP A 195 -0.99 35.57 6.23
N MET A 196 -0.10 36.26 5.53
CA MET A 196 -0.29 37.65 5.09
C MET A 196 -0.20 37.73 3.57
N ALA A 197 -0.95 38.66 2.98
CA ALA A 197 -0.90 39.01 1.56
C ALA A 197 -0.99 40.52 1.37
N LYS A 198 -0.52 41.03 0.22
CA LYS A 198 -0.60 42.47 -0.12
C LYS A 198 -1.98 42.86 -0.66
N VAL A 199 -3.02 42.66 0.14
CA VAL A 199 -4.40 42.96 -0.25
C VAL A 199 -4.60 44.46 -0.38
N GLN A 200 -5.07 44.89 -1.56
CA GLN A 200 -5.23 46.30 -1.93
C GLN A 200 -3.95 47.13 -1.67
N GLY A 201 -2.78 46.53 -1.88
CA GLY A 201 -1.48 47.19 -1.75
C GLY A 201 -0.95 47.31 -0.32
N VAL A 202 -1.69 46.79 0.68
CA VAL A 202 -1.30 46.81 2.10
C VAL A 202 -1.09 45.38 2.58
N ASN A 203 -0.04 45.15 3.37
CA ASN A 203 0.19 43.83 3.97
C ASN A 203 -0.88 43.55 5.03
N GLN A 204 -1.81 42.65 4.74
CA GLN A 204 -2.98 42.33 5.57
C GLN A 204 -3.13 40.81 5.77
N PRO A 205 -3.81 40.35 6.84
CA PRO A 205 -4.08 38.94 7.04
C PRO A 205 -4.84 38.34 5.86
N LEU A 206 -4.32 37.25 5.28
CA LEU A 206 -4.87 36.64 4.07
C LEU A 206 -6.34 36.26 4.21
N HIS A 207 -6.78 35.84 5.40
CA HIS A 207 -8.14 35.35 5.65
C HIS A 207 -9.00 36.32 6.48
N LYS A 208 -8.75 37.63 6.37
CA LYS A 208 -9.51 38.66 7.12
C LYS A 208 -11.01 38.66 6.80
N ASP A 209 -11.36 38.16 5.63
CA ASP A 209 -12.70 38.05 5.06
C ASP A 209 -13.51 36.84 5.55
N ILE A 210 -12.99 36.04 6.49
CA ILE A 210 -13.80 35.03 7.18
C ILE A 210 -14.98 35.71 7.88
N ALA A 211 -16.19 35.22 7.60
CA ALA A 211 -17.44 35.79 8.11
C ALA A 211 -18.31 34.78 8.88
N TYR A 212 -18.18 33.48 8.58
CA TYR A 212 -19.05 32.46 9.16
C TYR A 212 -18.32 31.18 9.52
N LEU A 213 -18.74 30.59 10.64
CA LEU A 213 -18.61 29.16 10.89
C LEU A 213 -19.91 28.50 10.46
N TRP A 214 -19.86 27.70 9.41
CA TRP A 214 -21.00 26.90 8.99
C TRP A 214 -21.04 25.60 9.79
N VAL A 215 -22.22 25.25 10.32
CA VAL A 215 -22.43 24.07 11.16
C VAL A 215 -23.72 23.33 10.80
N SER A 216 -23.63 22.02 10.57
CA SER A 216 -24.80 21.13 10.57
C SER A 216 -24.80 20.19 11.78
N GLY A 217 -25.97 19.71 12.19
CA GLY A 217 -26.15 18.78 13.33
C GLY A 217 -26.80 19.42 14.58
N LEU A 218 -27.23 20.68 14.48
CA LEU A 218 -28.03 21.36 15.52
C LEU A 218 -29.52 20.96 15.41
N ASP A 219 -30.18 20.71 16.55
CA ASP A 219 -31.63 20.52 16.65
C ASP A 219 -32.39 21.80 16.33
N SER A 220 -31.80 22.94 16.68
CA SER A 220 -32.32 24.27 16.42
C SER A 220 -31.27 25.07 15.65
N PRO A 221 -31.29 25.01 14.30
CA PRO A 221 -30.32 25.73 13.49
C PRO A 221 -30.46 27.25 13.68
N PRO A 222 -29.39 28.03 13.44
CA PRO A 222 -29.44 29.48 13.48
C PRO A 222 -30.51 30.02 12.51
N PRO A 223 -31.19 31.13 12.84
CA PRO A 223 -32.07 31.82 11.90
C PRO A 223 -31.31 32.22 10.63
N PRO A 224 -32.02 32.48 9.52
CA PRO A 224 -31.40 32.69 8.21
C PRO A 224 -30.25 33.73 8.21
N PRO A 225 -29.16 33.47 7.47
CA PRO A 225 -28.93 32.29 6.61
C PRO A 225 -28.65 31.01 7.43
N ALA A 226 -29.42 29.95 7.17
CA ALA A 226 -29.43 28.73 7.97
C ALA A 226 -28.02 28.12 8.09
N ASN A 227 -27.72 27.58 9.27
CA ASN A 227 -26.44 26.92 9.60
C ASN A 227 -25.21 27.84 9.64
N LYS A 228 -25.32 29.16 9.41
CA LYS A 228 -24.19 30.09 9.52
C LYS A 228 -24.16 30.76 10.90
N ILE A 229 -23.03 30.65 11.59
CA ILE A 229 -22.74 31.33 12.85
C ILE A 229 -21.73 32.45 12.57
N ASN A 230 -22.08 33.70 12.88
CA ASN A 230 -21.20 34.84 12.62
C ASN A 230 -19.90 34.73 13.43
N ILE A 231 -18.78 34.89 12.72
CA ILE A 231 -17.43 34.95 13.28
C ILE A 231 -16.57 35.81 12.35
N THR A 232 -15.89 36.82 12.89
CA THR A 232 -15.02 37.68 12.08
C THR A 232 -13.59 37.67 12.60
N VAL A 233 -12.64 38.11 11.78
CA VAL A 233 -11.23 38.20 12.16
C VAL A 233 -10.96 39.56 12.84
N GLY A 234 -10.60 39.52 14.12
CA GLY A 234 -10.18 40.68 14.90
C GLY A 234 -8.66 40.86 14.93
N THR A 235 -8.20 41.88 15.66
CA THR A 235 -6.77 42.24 15.77
C THR A 235 -5.94 41.27 16.63
N ALA A 236 -6.59 40.45 17.47
CA ALA A 236 -5.93 39.53 18.39
C ALA A 236 -6.57 38.12 18.42
N GLY A 237 -7.29 37.74 17.35
CA GLY A 237 -8.03 36.47 17.26
C GLY A 237 -9.40 36.64 16.62
N PHE A 238 -10.25 35.63 16.75
CA PHE A 238 -11.64 35.72 16.27
C PHE A 238 -12.50 36.65 17.13
N ASN A 239 -13.31 37.48 16.50
CA ASN A 239 -14.39 38.21 17.13
C ASN A 239 -15.69 37.41 17.02
N ILE A 240 -16.30 37.12 18.17
CA ILE A 240 -17.46 36.24 18.32
C ILE A 240 -18.73 36.95 18.80
N THR A 241 -18.73 38.29 18.93
CA THR A 241 -19.85 39.04 19.52
C THR A 241 -21.18 38.82 18.78
N GLY A 242 -21.14 38.50 17.49
CA GLY A 242 -22.33 38.19 16.67
C GLY A 242 -22.77 36.73 16.67
N SER A 243 -22.12 35.83 17.42
CA SER A 243 -22.33 34.38 17.28
C SER A 243 -23.60 33.83 17.95
N GLY A 244 -24.44 34.68 18.55
CA GLY A 244 -25.61 34.27 19.32
C GLY A 244 -25.30 33.34 20.50
N GLY A 245 -24.12 33.48 21.12
CA GLY A 245 -23.66 32.64 22.24
C GLY A 245 -23.25 31.20 21.85
N ARG A 246 -23.24 30.86 20.56
CA ARG A 246 -22.78 29.55 20.06
C ARG A 246 -21.26 29.42 19.98
N LEU A 247 -20.53 30.53 19.93
CA LEU A 247 -19.09 30.56 20.08
C LEU A 247 -18.75 31.14 21.45
N LEU A 248 -17.75 30.58 22.11
CA LEU A 248 -17.39 30.93 23.48
C LEU A 248 -15.97 31.46 23.58
N ASN A 249 -15.77 32.40 24.50
CA ASN A 249 -14.43 32.77 24.96
C ASN A 249 -13.83 31.63 25.80
N ALA A 250 -12.51 31.46 25.74
CA ALA A 250 -11.81 30.41 26.48
C ALA A 250 -12.11 30.42 27.99
N VAL A 251 -12.33 31.61 28.58
CA VAL A 251 -12.65 31.77 30.00
C VAL A 251 -13.98 31.11 30.40
N SER A 252 -14.91 30.95 29.46
CA SER A 252 -16.21 30.31 29.69
C SER A 252 -16.21 28.81 29.44
N VAL A 253 -15.05 28.22 29.12
CA VAL A 253 -14.91 26.81 28.73
C VAL A 253 -14.08 26.06 29.77
N GLU A 254 -14.58 24.89 30.14
CA GLU A 254 -13.96 23.98 31.11
C GLU A 254 -13.63 22.64 30.47
N PRO A 255 -12.54 21.98 30.88
CA PRO A 255 -12.29 20.58 30.52
C PRO A 255 -13.42 19.68 31.02
N LEU A 256 -13.72 18.61 30.28
CA LEU A 256 -14.74 17.64 30.69
C LEU A 256 -14.39 16.98 32.04
N VAL A 257 -13.12 16.61 32.19
CA VAL A 257 -12.53 15.99 33.38
C VAL A 257 -11.82 17.03 34.25
N SER A 258 -11.90 16.88 35.57
CA SER A 258 -11.22 17.78 36.51
C SER A 258 -9.70 17.77 36.28
N GLY A 259 -9.08 18.95 36.26
CA GLY A 259 -7.62 19.10 36.07
C GLY A 259 -7.11 19.10 34.63
N GLY A 260 -7.98 19.00 33.62
CA GLY A 260 -7.57 19.07 32.20
C GLY A 260 -7.08 20.46 31.76
N THR A 261 -6.29 20.53 30.69
CA THR A 261 -5.85 21.78 30.06
C THR A 261 -6.67 22.10 28.80
N LYS A 262 -6.88 23.38 28.52
CA LYS A 262 -7.51 23.86 27.27
C LYS A 262 -6.53 24.72 26.46
N PRO A 263 -6.58 24.70 25.12
CA PRO A 263 -5.81 25.60 24.27
C PRO A 263 -6.09 27.07 24.59
N THR A 264 -5.12 27.95 24.34
CA THR A 264 -5.24 29.41 24.55
C THR A 264 -4.84 30.21 23.32
N ASP A 265 -4.59 29.56 22.19
CA ASP A 265 -4.23 30.19 20.93
C ASP A 265 -5.37 31.13 20.45
N PRO A 266 -5.06 32.33 19.93
CA PRO A 266 -6.06 33.32 19.53
C PRO A 266 -6.98 32.86 18.38
N TRP A 267 -6.56 31.83 17.62
CA TRP A 267 -7.30 31.27 16.49
C TRP A 267 -8.06 29.99 16.85
N ILE A 268 -8.41 29.85 18.14
CA ILE A 268 -9.25 28.77 18.64
C ILE A 268 -10.73 29.16 18.54
N ILE A 269 -11.52 28.19 18.06
CA ILE A 269 -12.97 28.25 17.98
C ILE A 269 -13.53 27.25 18.98
N TYR A 270 -14.23 27.77 19.99
CA TYR A 270 -15.01 26.97 20.93
C TYR A 270 -16.48 27.00 20.54
N PHE A 271 -16.93 25.97 19.83
CA PHE A 271 -18.31 25.83 19.40
C PHE A 271 -19.15 25.11 20.47
N LYS A 272 -20.09 25.83 21.09
CA LYS A 272 -21.06 25.30 22.05
C LYS A 272 -22.19 24.60 21.32
N THR A 273 -22.34 23.30 21.58
CA THR A 273 -23.41 22.48 21.01
C THR A 273 -24.73 22.72 21.74
N ASP A 274 -25.82 22.14 21.23
CA ASP A 274 -27.11 22.06 21.93
C ASP A 274 -27.24 20.79 22.80
N LEU A 275 -26.18 19.98 22.90
CA LEU A 275 -26.21 18.71 23.61
C LEU A 275 -25.71 18.87 25.05
N GLN A 276 -26.55 18.48 26.01
CA GLN A 276 -26.17 18.41 27.42
C GLN A 276 -25.17 17.29 27.69
N VAL A 277 -24.24 17.53 28.62
CA VAL A 277 -23.23 16.56 29.05
C VAL A 277 -23.86 15.40 29.82
N SER A 278 -24.92 15.67 30.59
CA SER A 278 -25.68 14.66 31.35
C SER A 278 -26.85 14.12 30.53
N GLY A 279 -26.80 12.86 30.12
CA GLY A 279 -27.93 12.15 29.49
C GLY A 279 -28.23 12.52 28.02
N GLY A 280 -27.39 13.32 27.37
CA GLY A 280 -27.54 13.64 25.94
C GLY A 280 -26.96 12.54 25.03
N THR A 281 -27.75 12.04 24.08
CA THR A 281 -27.25 11.14 23.04
C THR A 281 -26.14 11.82 22.23
N PRO A 282 -24.93 11.21 22.09
CA PRO A 282 -23.85 11.82 21.33
C PRO A 282 -24.29 12.17 19.90
N LYS A 283 -23.92 13.38 19.44
CA LYS A 283 -24.27 13.90 18.12
C LYS A 283 -23.03 14.21 17.30
N GLU A 284 -23.13 14.01 15.99
CA GLU A 284 -22.13 14.45 15.02
C GLU A 284 -22.46 15.84 14.50
N PHE A 285 -21.42 16.69 14.46
CA PHE A 285 -21.45 18.03 13.87
C PHE A 285 -20.51 18.07 12.68
N THR A 286 -20.94 18.69 11.58
CA THR A 286 -20.05 19.04 10.46
C THR A 286 -19.80 20.53 10.50
N LEU A 287 -18.53 20.94 10.49
CA LEU A 287 -18.13 22.34 10.59
C LEU A 287 -17.19 22.73 9.44
N LYS A 288 -17.31 23.96 8.95
CA LYS A 288 -16.35 24.57 8.02
C LYS A 288 -16.35 26.08 8.15
N LEU A 289 -15.19 26.72 7.91
CA LEU A 289 -15.10 28.17 7.81
C LEU A 289 -15.58 28.62 6.42
N MET A 290 -16.27 29.75 6.39
CA MET A 290 -16.72 30.43 5.17
C MET A 290 -16.36 31.91 5.23
N ASP A 291 -15.97 32.44 4.08
CA ASP A 291 -15.73 33.87 3.91
C ASP A 291 -17.01 34.65 3.53
N GLU A 292 -16.86 35.96 3.34
CA GLU A 292 -17.91 36.88 2.91
C GLU A 292 -18.50 36.57 1.52
N LYS A 293 -17.78 35.83 0.67
CA LYS A 293 -18.26 35.39 -0.66
C LYS A 293 -18.81 33.96 -0.64
N CYS A 294 -18.99 33.40 0.55
CA CYS A 294 -19.47 32.05 0.80
C CYS A 294 -18.57 30.94 0.23
N LEU A 295 -17.31 31.24 -0.11
CA LEU A 295 -16.33 30.21 -0.40
C LEU A 295 -15.95 29.51 0.91
N SER A 296 -15.85 28.18 0.89
CA SER A 296 -15.73 27.39 2.12
C SER A 296 -14.46 26.56 2.15
N GLY A 297 -13.82 26.51 3.33
CA GLY A 297 -12.72 25.59 3.59
C GLY A 297 -13.19 24.13 3.68
N ALA A 298 -12.22 23.23 3.91
CA ALA A 298 -12.50 21.81 4.09
C ALA A 298 -13.41 21.57 5.32
N ALA A 299 -14.44 20.74 5.15
CA ALA A 299 -15.33 20.37 6.24
C ALA A 299 -14.68 19.36 7.21
N ILE A 300 -14.91 19.55 8.50
CA ILE A 300 -14.51 18.62 9.55
C ILE A 300 -15.76 18.07 10.25
N LYS A 301 -15.83 16.74 10.39
CA LYS A 301 -16.90 16.05 11.12
C LYS A 301 -16.42 15.66 12.51
N ARG A 302 -17.12 16.05 13.57
CA ARG A 302 -16.78 15.65 14.94
C ARG A 302 -18.02 15.35 15.74
N SER A 303 -17.92 14.29 16.54
CA SER A 303 -18.97 13.92 17.47
C SER A 303 -18.68 14.44 18.87
N THR A 304 -19.73 14.58 19.67
CA THR A 304 -19.65 14.71 21.13
C THR A 304 -19.50 13.34 21.81
N SER A 305 -19.02 12.33 21.08
CA SER A 305 -18.88 10.97 21.59
C SER A 305 -17.81 10.94 22.68
N PRO A 306 -18.09 10.35 23.85
CA PRO A 306 -17.12 10.28 24.93
C PRO A 306 -15.93 9.41 24.47
N SER A 307 -14.72 9.90 24.70
CA SER A 307 -13.52 9.04 24.68
C SER A 307 -13.71 8.02 25.79
N VAL A 308 -13.94 6.76 25.44
CA VAL A 308 -14.14 5.69 26.43
C VAL A 308 -12.78 5.14 26.88
N ALA A 309 -12.63 4.96 28.19
CA ALA A 309 -11.42 4.45 28.85
C ALA A 309 -11.69 3.14 29.62
N THR A 310 -12.96 2.77 29.81
CA THR A 310 -13.35 1.49 30.43
C THR A 310 -14.26 0.66 29.52
N TRP A 311 -14.37 -0.63 29.83
CA TRP A 311 -15.24 -1.54 29.10
C TRP A 311 -16.71 -1.21 29.30
N ALA A 312 -17.11 -0.84 30.53
CA ALA A 312 -18.45 -0.39 30.85
C ALA A 312 -18.84 0.90 30.11
N GLU A 313 -17.93 1.88 30.00
CA GLU A 313 -18.13 3.10 29.22
C GLU A 313 -18.34 2.79 27.73
N LEU A 314 -17.57 1.85 27.17
CA LEU A 314 -17.75 1.41 25.79
C LEU A 314 -19.11 0.74 25.58
N HIS A 315 -19.51 -0.16 26.50
CA HIS A 315 -20.79 -0.85 26.44
C HIS A 315 -21.96 0.15 26.46
N HIS A 316 -21.92 1.10 27.38
CA HIS A 316 -22.90 2.18 27.48
C HIS A 316 -22.89 3.09 26.24
N ALA A 317 -21.72 3.48 25.72
CA ALA A 317 -21.61 4.31 24.53
C ALA A 317 -22.21 3.64 23.29
N VAL A 318 -22.00 2.33 23.12
CA VAL A 318 -22.61 1.56 22.01
C VAL A 318 -24.13 1.46 22.18
N ALA A 319 -24.61 1.21 23.39
CA ALA A 319 -26.03 1.11 23.68
C ALA A 319 -26.78 2.42 23.39
N THR A 320 -26.17 3.56 23.71
CA THR A 320 -26.82 4.89 23.60
C THR A 320 -26.52 5.64 22.31
N ALA A 321 -25.51 5.23 21.52
CA ALA A 321 -25.15 5.90 20.27
C ALA A 321 -26.30 5.93 19.25
N SER A 322 -26.38 7.01 18.47
CA SER A 322 -27.21 7.07 17.26
C SER A 322 -26.61 6.23 16.12
N ALA A 323 -27.43 5.78 15.19
CA ALA A 323 -26.96 5.06 14.00
C ALA A 323 -26.02 5.94 13.16
N GLY A 324 -24.92 5.35 12.67
CA GLY A 324 -23.85 6.00 11.92
C GLY A 324 -22.75 6.62 12.78
N MET A 325 -22.89 6.64 14.11
CA MET A 325 -21.95 7.32 14.99
C MET A 325 -20.58 6.64 15.07
N THR A 326 -19.56 7.47 15.32
CA THR A 326 -18.20 7.04 15.63
C THR A 326 -17.94 7.14 17.14
N ILE A 327 -17.44 6.06 17.73
CA ILE A 327 -16.96 5.97 19.11
C ILE A 327 -15.43 5.83 19.07
N GLU A 328 -14.73 6.65 19.84
CA GLU A 328 -13.26 6.65 19.90
C GLU A 328 -12.75 5.94 21.15
N ILE A 329 -11.83 4.98 20.96
CA ILE A 329 -11.12 4.28 22.03
C ILE A 329 -9.79 4.98 22.29
N ASN A 330 -9.53 5.34 23.54
CA ASN A 330 -8.30 6.02 23.96
C ASN A 330 -7.43 5.11 24.83
N GLY A 331 -6.28 4.71 24.31
CA GLY A 331 -5.37 3.79 24.99
C GLY A 331 -5.93 2.37 25.12
N LYS A 332 -5.50 1.66 26.15
CA LYS A 332 -5.80 0.24 26.35
C LYS A 332 -6.93 0.04 27.37
N ILE A 333 -7.97 -0.66 26.96
CA ILE A 333 -9.09 -1.07 27.80
C ILE A 333 -8.98 -2.58 28.03
N LYS A 334 -8.86 -2.99 29.30
CA LYS A 334 -8.78 -4.40 29.69
C LYS A 334 -9.99 -4.82 30.52
N ALA A 335 -10.65 -5.89 30.09
CA ALA A 335 -11.80 -6.46 30.77
C ALA A 335 -11.43 -7.03 32.14
N ASN A 336 -12.34 -6.87 33.10
CA ASN A 336 -12.18 -7.34 34.48
C ASN A 336 -13.54 -7.73 35.09
N ASP A 337 -13.53 -8.34 36.28
CA ASP A 337 -14.75 -8.84 36.93
C ASP A 337 -15.59 -7.76 37.63
N GLY A 338 -15.18 -6.48 37.57
CA GLY A 338 -15.95 -5.36 38.13
C GLY A 338 -17.08 -4.88 37.21
N SER A 339 -17.80 -3.85 37.68
CA SER A 339 -18.83 -3.13 36.92
C SER A 339 -18.77 -1.64 37.22
N GLN A 340 -19.45 -0.83 36.40
CA GLN A 340 -19.65 0.60 36.64
C GLN A 340 -21.13 0.95 36.48
N THR A 341 -21.64 1.83 37.34
CA THR A 341 -23.00 2.39 37.19
C THR A 341 -22.93 3.67 36.38
N ILE A 342 -23.62 3.70 35.24
CA ILE A 342 -23.70 4.85 34.32
C ILE A 342 -25.18 5.10 34.05
N ASP A 343 -25.65 6.33 34.24
CA ASP A 343 -27.06 6.73 34.08
C ASP A 343 -28.07 5.83 34.83
N GLY A 344 -27.69 5.39 36.04
CA GLY A 344 -28.52 4.53 36.88
C GLY A 344 -28.52 3.04 36.47
N ASN A 345 -27.82 2.66 35.40
CA ASN A 345 -27.71 1.28 34.92
C ASN A 345 -26.31 0.72 35.24
N SER A 346 -26.25 -0.55 35.65
CA SER A 346 -24.98 -1.25 35.92
C SER A 346 -24.46 -1.94 34.66
N TYR A 347 -23.23 -1.61 34.26
CA TYR A 347 -22.54 -2.19 33.10
C TYR A 347 -21.30 -2.97 33.57
N PRO A 348 -21.25 -4.30 33.40
CA PRO A 348 -20.07 -5.10 33.71
C PRO A 348 -18.88 -4.78 32.79
N ASN A 349 -17.67 -4.82 33.34
CA ASN A 349 -16.43 -4.54 32.60
C ASN A 349 -15.94 -5.73 31.76
N LYS A 350 -16.83 -6.59 31.29
CA LYS A 350 -16.48 -7.83 30.57
C LYS A 350 -17.55 -8.37 29.65
N ASP A 351 -18.73 -7.77 29.61
CA ASP A 351 -19.84 -8.33 28.83
C ASP A 351 -19.65 -8.14 27.33
N GLU A 352 -20.25 -9.04 26.56
CA GLU A 352 -20.35 -8.93 25.11
C GLU A 352 -21.04 -7.62 24.71
N ILE A 353 -20.48 -6.93 23.71
CA ILE A 353 -21.02 -5.68 23.18
C ILE A 353 -21.81 -5.97 21.89
N THR A 354 -23.13 -5.82 21.96
CA THR A 354 -24.04 -6.01 20.83
C THR A 354 -24.07 -4.78 19.93
N ILE A 355 -23.84 -4.98 18.62
CA ILE A 355 -23.99 -3.96 17.58
C ILE A 355 -25.36 -4.13 16.90
N ASP A 356 -26.33 -3.35 17.34
CA ASP A 356 -27.74 -3.33 16.88
C ASP A 356 -28.07 -2.17 15.91
N LYS A 357 -27.07 -1.33 15.63
CA LYS A 357 -27.13 -0.18 14.72
C LYS A 357 -25.80 -0.03 13.98
N ASN A 358 -25.79 0.70 12.86
CA ASN A 358 -24.56 0.93 12.13
C ASN A 358 -23.63 1.82 12.98
N LEU A 359 -22.39 1.42 13.22
CA LEU A 359 -21.45 2.17 14.06
C LEU A 359 -20.02 2.05 13.55
N THR A 360 -19.21 3.05 13.90
CA THR A 360 -17.75 3.00 13.76
C THR A 360 -17.10 2.98 15.14
N ILE A 361 -16.18 2.06 15.38
CA ILE A 361 -15.30 2.05 16.55
C ILE A 361 -13.88 2.28 16.05
N GLN A 362 -13.24 3.37 16.50
CA GLN A 362 -11.90 3.72 16.05
C GLN A 362 -10.93 4.02 17.19
N GLY A 363 -9.66 3.69 17.02
CA GLY A 363 -8.61 4.13 17.92
C GLY A 363 -8.25 5.60 17.70
N LYS A 364 -8.09 6.34 18.81
CA LYS A 364 -7.64 7.75 18.79
C LYS A 364 -6.15 7.90 18.47
N GLY A 365 -5.36 6.85 18.75
CA GLY A 365 -3.91 6.78 18.54
C GLY A 365 -3.48 5.39 18.09
N THR A 366 -2.17 5.12 18.10
CA THR A 366 -1.59 3.83 17.67
C THR A 366 -1.63 2.75 18.74
N ASP A 367 -2.01 3.09 19.97
CA ASP A 367 -2.02 2.23 21.15
C ASP A 367 -3.43 1.80 21.59
N ALA A 368 -4.45 2.12 20.80
CA ALA A 368 -5.84 1.76 21.10
C ALA A 368 -6.04 0.24 21.08
N GLU A 369 -6.47 -0.32 22.20
CA GLU A 369 -6.60 -1.77 22.39
C GLU A 369 -7.83 -2.12 23.24
N LEU A 370 -8.59 -3.13 22.82
CA LEU A 370 -9.60 -3.81 23.64
C LEU A 370 -9.10 -5.22 23.94
N ASP A 371 -8.74 -5.47 25.20
CA ASP A 371 -8.32 -6.77 25.72
C ASP A 371 -9.48 -7.38 26.53
N ALA A 372 -10.18 -8.34 25.94
CA ALA A 372 -11.28 -9.06 26.60
C ALA A 372 -10.79 -9.99 27.73
N ASN A 373 -9.48 -10.19 27.88
CA ASN A 373 -8.86 -10.95 28.97
C ASN A 373 -9.47 -12.37 29.15
N GLN A 374 -9.88 -12.99 28.04
CA GLN A 374 -10.54 -14.30 27.96
C GLN A 374 -11.88 -14.38 28.72
N LYS A 375 -12.52 -13.23 29.01
CA LYS A 375 -13.75 -13.18 29.80
C LYS A 375 -15.02 -13.33 28.95
N ASN A 376 -15.01 -12.85 27.71
CA ASN A 376 -16.16 -12.89 26.82
C ASN A 376 -15.77 -12.57 25.38
N ARG A 377 -16.75 -12.68 24.46
CA ARG A 377 -16.68 -12.14 23.13
C ARG A 377 -16.63 -10.61 23.21
N ILE A 378 -15.88 -9.97 22.32
CA ILE A 378 -15.84 -8.49 22.27
C ILE A 378 -17.11 -7.95 21.60
N PHE A 379 -17.33 -8.26 20.31
CA PHE A 379 -18.44 -7.72 19.54
C PHE A 379 -19.35 -8.78 18.93
N ASN A 380 -20.65 -8.53 18.95
CA ASN A 380 -21.68 -9.31 18.24
C ASN A 380 -22.48 -8.41 17.30
N ILE A 381 -22.28 -8.59 15.99
CA ILE A 381 -22.93 -7.77 14.96
C ILE A 381 -24.23 -8.43 14.53
N THR A 382 -25.34 -7.76 14.82
CA THR A 382 -26.68 -8.23 14.45
C THR A 382 -26.94 -8.14 12.94
N ALA A 383 -27.87 -8.95 12.44
CA ALA A 383 -28.20 -9.02 11.02
C ALA A 383 -28.66 -7.66 10.46
N GLY A 384 -28.16 -7.31 9.27
CA GLY A 384 -28.46 -6.04 8.60
C GLY A 384 -27.76 -4.81 9.18
N LYS A 385 -26.90 -4.97 10.20
CA LYS A 385 -26.12 -3.86 10.80
C LYS A 385 -24.65 -3.94 10.40
N THR A 386 -23.99 -2.80 10.44
CA THR A 386 -22.58 -2.67 10.05
C THR A 386 -21.74 -2.17 11.21
N LEU A 387 -20.65 -2.88 11.52
CA LEU A 387 -19.57 -2.40 12.37
C LEU A 387 -18.38 -2.02 11.50
N ILE A 388 -17.89 -0.80 11.64
CA ILE A 388 -16.64 -0.35 11.04
C ILE A 388 -15.57 -0.29 12.13
N LEU A 389 -14.46 -1.01 11.95
CA LEU A 389 -13.29 -0.94 12.83
C LEU A 389 -12.15 -0.18 12.14
N LYS A 390 -11.50 0.72 12.87
CA LYS A 390 -10.36 1.50 12.36
C LYS A 390 -9.28 1.70 13.41
N ASN A 391 -8.02 1.42 13.06
CA ASN A 391 -6.85 1.69 13.92
C ASN A 391 -6.99 1.16 15.36
N ILE A 392 -7.49 -0.06 15.54
CA ILE A 392 -7.74 -0.64 16.86
C ILE A 392 -7.28 -2.09 16.95
N ALA A 393 -6.70 -2.45 18.09
CA ALA A 393 -6.33 -3.82 18.41
C ALA A 393 -7.42 -4.50 19.25
N LEU A 394 -7.84 -5.71 18.86
CA LEU A 394 -8.74 -6.58 19.60
C LEU A 394 -7.96 -7.80 20.09
N LYS A 395 -8.00 -8.10 21.39
CA LYS A 395 -7.21 -9.17 22.02
C LYS A 395 -8.03 -10.03 22.96
N ASN A 396 -7.61 -11.29 23.05
CA ASN A 396 -8.05 -12.25 24.06
C ASN A 396 -9.58 -12.37 24.21
N GLY A 397 -10.33 -12.17 23.13
CA GLY A 397 -11.75 -12.45 23.10
C GLY A 397 -12.04 -13.96 23.17
N GLU A 398 -13.08 -14.35 23.88
CA GLU A 398 -13.47 -15.76 24.04
C GLU A 398 -14.95 -15.94 23.75
N ALA A 399 -15.27 -16.75 22.75
CA ALA A 399 -16.66 -17.03 22.39
C ALA A 399 -17.38 -17.70 23.57
N PRO A 400 -18.68 -17.41 23.80
CA PRO A 400 -19.46 -18.06 24.84
C PRO A 400 -19.41 -19.59 24.72
N ALA A 401 -19.46 -20.29 25.85
CA ALA A 401 -19.46 -21.74 25.88
C ALA A 401 -20.60 -22.30 25.00
N GLY A 402 -20.25 -23.22 24.09
CA GLY A 402 -21.20 -23.81 23.13
C GLY A 402 -21.49 -22.98 21.88
N ALA A 403 -20.93 -21.77 21.74
CA ALA A 403 -21.12 -20.95 20.54
C ALA A 403 -20.30 -21.44 19.34
N SER A 404 -20.76 -21.09 18.14
CA SER A 404 -20.13 -21.47 16.87
C SER A 404 -18.77 -20.80 16.60
N GLY A 405 -18.27 -19.92 17.47
CA GLY A 405 -16.97 -19.23 17.31
C GLY A 405 -17.07 -17.71 17.52
N GLY A 406 -16.03 -17.00 17.06
CA GLY A 406 -16.00 -15.54 17.05
C GLY A 406 -15.71 -14.97 18.42
N GLY A 407 -14.52 -15.26 18.96
CA GLY A 407 -14.08 -14.70 20.24
C GLY A 407 -13.86 -13.20 20.16
N ALA A 408 -13.37 -12.68 19.04
CA ALA A 408 -13.27 -11.23 18.85
C ALA A 408 -14.60 -10.68 18.34
N VAL A 409 -15.05 -11.18 17.19
CA VAL A 409 -16.23 -10.64 16.50
C VAL A 409 -17.08 -11.79 15.97
N PHE A 410 -18.39 -11.73 16.25
CA PHE A 410 -19.39 -12.58 15.60
C PHE A 410 -20.19 -11.75 14.59
N VAL A 411 -20.16 -12.15 13.31
CA VAL A 411 -20.70 -11.35 12.20
C VAL A 411 -21.98 -12.02 11.65
N SER A 412 -23.15 -11.50 12.04
CA SER A 412 -24.42 -11.77 11.31
C SER A 412 -24.82 -10.65 10.36
N GLY A 413 -24.23 -9.46 10.51
CA GLY A 413 -24.38 -8.30 9.63
C GLY A 413 -23.16 -8.10 8.71
N SER A 414 -22.56 -6.92 8.76
CA SER A 414 -21.37 -6.55 7.99
C SER A 414 -20.25 -6.06 8.91
N LEU A 415 -19.01 -6.51 8.63
CA LEU A 415 -17.80 -6.02 9.28
C LEU A 415 -16.92 -5.32 8.24
N GLU A 416 -16.63 -4.04 8.47
CA GLU A 416 -15.70 -3.27 7.63
C GLU A 416 -14.45 -2.90 8.42
N ILE A 417 -13.29 -2.92 7.77
CA ILE A 417 -11.99 -2.67 8.41
C ILE A 417 -11.10 -1.74 7.58
N SER A 418 -10.26 -0.96 8.27
CA SER A 418 -9.24 -0.11 7.65
C SER A 418 -8.13 0.28 8.64
N GLY A 419 -6.96 0.67 8.13
CA GLY A 419 -5.83 1.15 8.92
C GLY A 419 -5.13 0.05 9.70
N ALA A 420 -4.65 0.38 10.90
CA ALA A 420 -3.87 -0.52 11.75
C ALA A 420 -4.72 -1.49 12.59
N VAL A 421 -5.85 -1.97 12.05
CA VAL A 421 -6.69 -2.97 12.76
C VAL A 421 -5.91 -4.26 12.94
N THR A 422 -5.89 -4.76 14.17
CA THR A 422 -5.33 -6.08 14.49
C THR A 422 -6.30 -6.83 15.39
N ILE A 423 -6.61 -8.05 15.05
CA ILE A 423 -7.40 -8.98 15.85
C ILE A 423 -6.43 -10.08 16.20
N SER A 424 -5.68 -9.85 17.29
CA SER A 424 -4.49 -10.61 17.65
C SER A 424 -4.85 -12.09 17.81
N PRO A 425 -4.46 -12.96 16.88
CA PRO A 425 -4.99 -14.31 16.84
C PRO A 425 -4.56 -15.12 18.05
N SER A 426 -5.51 -15.76 18.73
CA SER A 426 -5.22 -16.85 19.65
C SER A 426 -5.54 -18.19 18.97
N SER A 427 -4.80 -19.24 19.32
CA SER A 427 -4.90 -20.52 18.63
C SER A 427 -6.27 -21.17 18.85
N GLY A 428 -7.07 -21.27 17.78
CA GLY A 428 -8.28 -22.08 17.71
C GLY A 428 -9.58 -21.30 17.48
N LYS A 429 -10.61 -22.04 17.07
CA LYS A 429 -11.99 -21.55 16.90
C LYS A 429 -12.51 -20.95 18.22
N GLY A 430 -13.13 -19.77 18.15
CA GLY A 430 -13.69 -19.09 19.32
C GLY A 430 -12.67 -18.37 20.22
N LYS A 431 -11.38 -18.36 19.83
CA LYS A 431 -10.29 -17.71 20.58
C LYS A 431 -9.79 -16.52 19.78
N ASN A 432 -10.38 -15.35 20.04
CA ASN A 432 -10.08 -14.06 19.42
C ASN A 432 -10.10 -14.10 17.87
N ASP A 433 -11.00 -14.90 17.30
CA ASP A 433 -11.26 -15.02 15.86
C ASP A 433 -12.46 -14.16 15.42
N VAL A 434 -12.62 -13.99 14.10
CA VAL A 434 -13.79 -13.39 13.46
C VAL A 434 -14.66 -14.52 12.90
N TYR A 435 -15.86 -14.71 13.46
CA TYR A 435 -16.82 -15.67 12.93
C TYR A 435 -17.74 -15.03 11.90
N LEU A 436 -17.82 -15.61 10.70
CA LEU A 436 -18.69 -15.15 9.62
C LEU A 436 -19.89 -16.09 9.46
N LYS A 437 -21.10 -15.59 9.73
CA LYS A 437 -22.33 -16.33 9.40
C LYS A 437 -22.45 -16.53 7.88
N SER A 438 -23.17 -17.56 7.44
CA SER A 438 -23.39 -17.86 6.02
C SER A 438 -23.86 -16.62 5.26
N GLY A 439 -23.18 -16.30 4.16
CA GLY A 439 -23.45 -15.13 3.31
C GLY A 439 -22.82 -13.81 3.78
N THR A 440 -22.15 -13.78 4.94
CA THR A 440 -21.43 -12.59 5.43
C THR A 440 -19.94 -12.60 5.03
N LYS A 441 -19.31 -11.43 5.03
CA LYS A 441 -17.91 -11.23 4.64
C LYS A 441 -17.30 -10.03 5.36
N ILE A 442 -15.97 -9.99 5.41
CA ILE A 442 -15.21 -8.80 5.82
C ILE A 442 -15.03 -7.89 4.60
N THR A 443 -15.25 -6.58 4.75
CA THR A 443 -14.97 -5.60 3.70
C THR A 443 -13.79 -4.72 4.08
N VAL A 444 -12.76 -4.68 3.23
CA VAL A 444 -11.60 -3.79 3.41
C VAL A 444 -11.92 -2.45 2.73
N LYS A 445 -12.05 -1.37 3.50
CA LYS A 445 -12.48 -0.04 3.01
C LYS A 445 -11.33 0.96 2.80
N GLY A 446 -10.15 0.66 3.33
CA GLY A 446 -8.97 1.49 3.21
C GLY A 446 -7.71 0.67 3.47
N ASP A 447 -6.56 1.30 3.26
CA ASP A 447 -5.25 0.68 3.42
C ASP A 447 -5.10 -0.02 4.77
N LEU A 448 -4.55 -1.25 4.75
CA LEU A 448 -4.30 -2.03 5.96
C LEU A 448 -2.83 -1.99 6.35
N SER A 449 -2.57 -1.79 7.63
CA SER A 449 -1.22 -1.77 8.20
C SER A 449 -1.17 -2.49 9.57
N PRO A 450 -1.55 -3.77 9.64
CA PRO A 450 -1.60 -4.51 10.91
C PRO A 450 -0.20 -4.69 11.51
N ALA A 451 -0.10 -4.53 12.83
CA ALA A 451 1.11 -4.93 13.55
C ALA A 451 1.33 -6.45 13.41
N GLY A 452 2.53 -6.86 12.98
CA GLY A 452 2.86 -8.27 12.74
C GLY A 452 2.35 -8.85 11.41
N GLY A 453 1.76 -8.03 10.55
CA GLY A 453 1.38 -8.42 9.18
C GLY A 453 0.06 -9.20 9.06
N ILE A 454 -0.54 -9.65 10.17
CA ILE A 454 -1.82 -10.37 10.17
C ILE A 454 -2.91 -9.51 10.82
N VAL A 455 -4.03 -9.33 10.11
CA VAL A 455 -5.23 -8.66 10.60
C VAL A 455 -6.05 -9.60 11.48
N ALA A 456 -6.44 -10.79 11.01
CA ALA A 456 -7.36 -11.66 11.74
C ALA A 456 -7.30 -13.14 11.31
N HIS A 457 -7.79 -14.02 12.19
CA HIS A 457 -8.20 -15.38 11.85
C HIS A 457 -9.71 -15.41 11.58
N ILE A 458 -10.11 -15.96 10.44
CA ILE A 458 -11.50 -16.02 9.98
C ILE A 458 -12.05 -17.44 10.19
N THR A 459 -13.19 -17.53 10.86
CA THR A 459 -13.97 -18.75 11.04
C THR A 459 -15.30 -18.61 10.30
N PRO A 460 -15.43 -19.02 9.03
CA PRO A 460 -16.72 -19.04 8.37
C PRO A 460 -17.63 -20.14 8.95
N GLU A 461 -18.94 -19.92 8.88
CA GLU A 461 -19.95 -20.93 9.22
C GLU A 461 -19.86 -22.15 8.29
N ASN A 462 -19.63 -21.90 7.00
CA ASN A 462 -19.45 -22.90 5.97
C ASN A 462 -18.07 -22.76 5.34
N TYR A 463 -17.30 -23.84 5.26
CA TYR A 463 -15.99 -23.86 4.58
C TYR A 463 -16.09 -24.30 3.12
N THR A 464 -17.22 -24.88 2.74
CA THR A 464 -17.51 -25.42 1.42
C THR A 464 -18.94 -25.04 1.02
N GLY A 465 -19.20 -24.91 -0.28
CA GLY A 465 -20.52 -24.55 -0.78
C GLY A 465 -20.51 -24.09 -2.24
N ALA A 466 -21.69 -24.12 -2.87
CA ALA A 466 -21.96 -23.51 -4.15
C ALA A 466 -23.03 -22.42 -3.97
N PRO A 467 -22.77 -21.15 -4.36
CA PRO A 467 -21.50 -20.62 -4.90
C PRO A 467 -20.35 -20.66 -3.88
N GLU A 468 -19.11 -20.44 -4.35
CA GLU A 468 -17.89 -20.40 -3.52
C GLU A 468 -18.07 -19.54 -2.26
N VAL A 469 -17.52 -19.98 -1.14
CA VAL A 469 -17.59 -19.25 0.14
C VAL A 469 -16.69 -18.02 0.07
N ILE A 470 -17.29 -16.84 -0.03
CA ILE A 470 -16.59 -15.54 -0.01
C ILE A 470 -16.43 -15.09 1.43
N VAL A 471 -15.22 -14.70 1.82
CA VAL A 471 -14.92 -14.24 3.19
C VAL A 471 -14.36 -12.83 3.26
N ILE A 472 -13.74 -12.33 2.19
CA ILE A 472 -13.21 -10.96 2.13
C ILE A 472 -13.57 -10.32 0.78
N ASP A 473 -13.94 -9.05 0.83
CA ASP A 473 -14.10 -8.18 -0.32
C ASP A 473 -13.21 -6.94 -0.16
N ASN A 474 -12.22 -6.77 -1.03
CA ASN A 474 -11.32 -5.63 -1.00
C ASN A 474 -11.87 -4.49 -1.88
N ALA A 475 -12.38 -3.44 -1.24
CA ALA A 475 -12.88 -2.26 -1.95
C ALA A 475 -11.76 -1.31 -2.40
N VAL A 476 -10.51 -1.54 -1.99
CA VAL A 476 -9.34 -0.68 -2.29
C VAL A 476 -8.64 -1.13 -3.57
N THR A 477 -7.83 -0.24 -4.17
CA THR A 477 -6.97 -0.51 -5.33
C THR A 477 -5.65 -1.21 -5.00
N GLN A 478 -5.37 -1.53 -3.73
CA GLN A 478 -4.16 -2.27 -3.31
C GLN A 478 -4.08 -3.67 -3.95
N HIS A 479 -2.86 -4.17 -4.14
CA HIS A 479 -2.58 -5.47 -4.77
C HIS A 479 -3.28 -6.61 -3.99
N PRO A 480 -4.20 -7.38 -4.61
CA PRO A 480 -4.98 -8.37 -3.89
C PRO A 480 -4.19 -9.57 -3.33
N ALA A 481 -2.97 -9.81 -3.83
CA ALA A 481 -2.06 -10.82 -3.29
C ALA A 481 -1.64 -10.48 -1.85
N GLU A 482 -1.45 -9.20 -1.54
CA GLU A 482 -1.07 -8.74 -0.20
C GLU A 482 -2.22 -8.89 0.80
N ILE A 483 -3.47 -8.70 0.36
CA ILE A 483 -4.65 -8.79 1.24
C ILE A 483 -4.89 -10.22 1.71
N LYS A 484 -4.80 -11.24 0.85
CA LYS A 484 -5.08 -12.63 1.28
C LYS A 484 -4.13 -13.05 2.40
N ASP A 485 -2.86 -12.63 2.31
CA ASP A 485 -1.78 -13.05 3.20
C ASP A 485 -1.82 -12.32 4.54
N MET A 486 -2.63 -11.27 4.66
CA MET A 486 -2.94 -10.59 5.92
C MET A 486 -4.02 -11.30 6.75
N PHE A 487 -4.64 -12.37 6.25
CA PHE A 487 -5.65 -13.14 6.98
C PHE A 487 -5.31 -14.62 6.98
N ASN A 488 -5.74 -15.31 8.03
CA ASN A 488 -5.73 -16.77 8.05
C ASN A 488 -7.16 -17.30 8.15
N ILE A 489 -7.35 -18.53 7.69
CA ILE A 489 -8.58 -19.28 7.94
C ILE A 489 -8.37 -20.17 9.18
N THR A 490 -9.34 -20.20 10.08
CA THR A 490 -9.31 -21.11 11.23
C THR A 490 -9.43 -22.55 10.73
N PRO A 491 -8.61 -23.50 11.21
CA PRO A 491 -8.76 -24.90 10.81
C PRO A 491 -10.08 -25.51 11.28
N GLN A 492 -10.69 -26.35 10.45
CA GLN A 492 -11.83 -27.21 10.81
C GLN A 492 -11.32 -28.61 11.19
N ALA A 493 -12.02 -29.32 12.07
CA ALA A 493 -11.66 -30.69 12.47
C ALA A 493 -11.66 -31.69 11.29
N SER A 494 -12.42 -31.40 10.23
CA SER A 494 -12.43 -32.16 8.98
C SER A 494 -12.21 -31.23 7.80
N GLY A 495 -11.35 -31.65 6.86
CA GLY A 495 -11.06 -30.92 5.64
C GLY A 495 -9.92 -29.91 5.76
N TYR A 496 -9.31 -29.61 4.61
CA TYR A 496 -8.21 -28.67 4.49
C TYR A 496 -8.67 -27.49 3.66
N HIS A 497 -8.45 -26.29 4.19
CA HIS A 497 -8.95 -25.07 3.59
C HIS A 497 -7.85 -24.02 3.56
N GLN A 498 -7.85 -23.20 2.51
CA GLN A 498 -6.99 -22.02 2.43
C GLN A 498 -7.76 -20.83 1.87
N LEU A 499 -7.25 -19.64 2.13
CA LEU A 499 -7.71 -18.43 1.47
C LEU A 499 -7.12 -18.35 0.07
N GLN A 500 -7.94 -17.98 -0.90
CA GLN A 500 -7.54 -17.83 -2.29
C GLN A 500 -8.22 -16.62 -2.92
N SER A 501 -7.46 -15.83 -3.68
CA SER A 501 -8.03 -14.79 -4.53
C SER A 501 -8.87 -15.41 -5.64
N LYS A 502 -10.08 -14.91 -5.83
CA LYS A 502 -10.99 -15.40 -6.86
C LYS A 502 -10.44 -15.08 -8.25
N GLN A 503 -10.38 -16.08 -9.13
CA GLN A 503 -9.67 -16.01 -10.42
C GLN A 503 -10.08 -14.80 -11.30
N ASN A 504 -11.38 -14.54 -11.42
CA ASN A 504 -11.92 -13.46 -12.26
C ASN A 504 -12.19 -12.15 -11.50
N ASN A 505 -11.98 -12.14 -10.18
CA ASN A 505 -12.12 -10.96 -9.34
C ASN A 505 -11.15 -11.06 -8.15
N PRO A 506 -9.86 -10.80 -8.35
CA PRO A 506 -8.84 -11.06 -7.34
C PRO A 506 -9.03 -10.25 -6.06
N LYS A 507 -9.83 -9.16 -6.09
CA LYS A 507 -10.24 -8.37 -4.93
C LYS A 507 -11.14 -9.16 -3.96
N THR A 508 -11.80 -10.22 -4.42
CA THR A 508 -12.59 -11.11 -3.59
C THR A 508 -11.75 -12.31 -3.16
N ILE A 509 -11.74 -12.61 -1.87
CA ILE A 509 -11.07 -13.79 -1.32
C ILE A 509 -12.11 -14.83 -0.93
N ILE A 510 -11.87 -16.05 -1.38
CA ILE A 510 -12.71 -17.23 -1.13
C ILE A 510 -11.99 -18.23 -0.25
N VAL A 511 -12.77 -19.13 0.36
CA VAL A 511 -12.27 -20.35 0.98
C VAL A 511 -12.19 -21.44 -0.08
N LYS A 512 -10.99 -21.96 -0.32
CA LYS A 512 -10.75 -23.08 -1.23
C LYS A 512 -10.52 -24.35 -0.44
N GLN A 513 -11.35 -25.36 -0.69
CA GLN A 513 -11.14 -26.72 -0.19
C GLN A 513 -10.03 -27.42 -0.97
N GLY A 514 -9.14 -28.10 -0.26
CA GLY A 514 -8.08 -28.90 -0.85
C GLY A 514 -8.58 -30.23 -1.39
N THR A 515 -8.10 -30.62 -2.57
CA THR A 515 -8.31 -31.94 -3.16
C THR A 515 -7.34 -32.93 -2.53
N VAL A 516 -7.86 -33.95 -1.86
CA VAL A 516 -7.04 -34.95 -1.17
C VAL A 516 -6.53 -36.01 -2.15
N ILE A 517 -5.22 -36.23 -2.15
CA ILE A 517 -4.52 -37.32 -2.84
C ILE A 517 -4.15 -38.35 -1.77
N SER A 518 -4.95 -39.41 -1.66
CA SER A 518 -4.78 -40.48 -0.68
C SER A 518 -3.94 -41.66 -1.19
N SER A 519 -3.54 -41.67 -2.46
CA SER A 519 -2.68 -42.72 -3.01
C SER A 519 -1.23 -42.57 -2.55
N ASN A 520 -0.54 -43.70 -2.34
CA ASN A 520 0.91 -43.77 -2.13
C ASN A 520 1.70 -43.97 -3.44
N SER A 521 1.03 -44.01 -4.60
CA SER A 521 1.69 -44.20 -5.90
C SER A 521 2.21 -42.88 -6.47
N TRP A 522 3.42 -42.95 -7.02
CA TRP A 522 4.08 -41.82 -7.67
C TRP A 522 3.33 -41.37 -8.93
N SER A 523 2.90 -42.30 -9.78
CA SER A 523 2.15 -42.01 -11.00
C SER A 523 0.80 -41.33 -10.71
N THR A 524 0.13 -41.68 -9.62
CA THR A 524 -1.11 -41.01 -9.18
C THR A 524 -0.82 -39.58 -8.76
N LEU A 525 0.17 -39.36 -7.87
CA LEU A 525 0.58 -38.02 -7.45
C LEU A 525 0.93 -37.15 -8.67
N LYS A 526 1.75 -37.69 -9.57
CA LYS A 526 2.19 -37.03 -10.79
C LYS A 526 1.03 -36.66 -11.71
N SER A 527 0.14 -37.62 -12.02
CA SER A 527 -0.98 -37.38 -12.94
C SER A 527 -2.00 -36.39 -12.39
N GLN A 528 -2.32 -36.44 -11.09
CA GLN A 528 -3.22 -35.49 -10.44
C GLN A 528 -2.65 -34.06 -10.46
N ILE A 529 -1.36 -33.89 -10.14
CA ILE A 529 -0.71 -32.57 -10.16
C ILE A 529 -0.59 -32.04 -11.60
N GLN A 530 -0.22 -32.88 -12.57
CA GLN A 530 -0.06 -32.45 -13.96
C GLN A 530 -1.41 -32.15 -14.65
N GLY A 531 -2.48 -32.81 -14.22
CA GLY A 531 -3.85 -32.57 -14.68
C GLY A 531 -4.56 -31.40 -14.01
N ALA A 532 -3.89 -30.68 -13.10
CA ALA A 532 -4.48 -29.62 -12.31
C ALA A 532 -4.89 -28.38 -13.14
N SER A 533 -5.85 -27.64 -12.59
CA SER A 533 -6.23 -26.30 -13.02
C SER A 533 -5.42 -25.22 -12.30
N ASN A 534 -5.40 -24.01 -12.87
CA ASN A 534 -4.69 -22.89 -12.26
C ASN A 534 -5.34 -22.48 -10.93
N GLY A 535 -4.56 -22.46 -9.86
CA GLY A 535 -5.00 -22.17 -8.51
C GLY A 535 -5.42 -23.40 -7.71
N ASP A 536 -5.28 -24.62 -8.22
CA ASP A 536 -5.66 -25.80 -7.45
C ASP A 536 -4.80 -25.99 -6.19
N TYR A 537 -5.46 -26.56 -5.18
CA TYR A 537 -4.90 -26.82 -3.85
C TYR A 537 -5.01 -28.32 -3.57
N PHE A 538 -3.87 -28.98 -3.38
CA PHE A 538 -3.80 -30.42 -3.13
C PHE A 538 -3.32 -30.73 -1.71
N ILE A 539 -3.88 -31.79 -1.13
CA ILE A 539 -3.46 -32.37 0.14
C ILE A 539 -2.91 -33.76 -0.12
N VAL A 540 -1.62 -33.96 0.11
CA VAL A 540 -0.99 -35.28 0.06
C VAL A 540 -1.20 -35.92 1.43
N GLU A 541 -2.00 -36.99 1.48
CA GLU A 541 -2.37 -37.64 2.75
C GLU A 541 -1.36 -38.67 3.21
N ASN A 542 -0.77 -39.42 2.27
CA ASN A 542 0.12 -40.53 2.56
C ASN A 542 1.52 -40.30 1.99
N ASN A 543 2.51 -40.99 2.54
CA ASN A 543 3.86 -41.00 1.99
C ASN A 543 3.85 -41.61 0.58
N VAL A 544 4.60 -41.01 -0.34
CA VAL A 544 4.75 -41.43 -1.73
C VAL A 544 6.21 -41.76 -1.99
N THR A 545 6.50 -43.00 -2.41
CA THR A 545 7.88 -43.45 -2.70
C THR A 545 7.99 -43.94 -4.13
N ALA A 546 8.95 -43.41 -4.87
CA ALA A 546 9.26 -43.85 -6.22
C ALA A 546 9.78 -45.30 -6.24
N THR A 547 9.41 -46.06 -7.25
CA THR A 547 9.85 -47.45 -7.46
C THR A 547 10.65 -47.60 -8.74
N SER A 548 11.16 -48.79 -9.05
CA SER A 548 11.89 -49.04 -10.30
C SER A 548 11.07 -48.81 -11.56
N THR A 549 9.73 -48.87 -11.48
CA THR A 549 8.81 -48.71 -12.61
C THR A 549 7.86 -47.52 -12.46
N ASP A 550 7.74 -46.95 -11.26
CA ASP A 550 6.86 -45.81 -10.95
C ASP A 550 7.67 -44.64 -10.39
N PHE A 551 8.18 -43.78 -11.28
CA PHE A 551 9.04 -42.65 -10.95
C PHE A 551 8.99 -41.57 -12.03
N GLY A 552 9.74 -40.50 -11.85
CA GLY A 552 9.96 -39.47 -12.85
C GLY A 552 9.46 -38.10 -12.41
N GLN A 553 10.05 -37.06 -12.97
CA GLN A 553 9.76 -35.67 -12.62
C GLN A 553 8.27 -35.31 -12.73
N ILE A 554 7.78 -34.55 -11.75
CA ILE A 554 6.44 -33.94 -11.72
C ILE A 554 6.55 -32.50 -12.22
N GLU A 555 5.91 -32.21 -13.35
CA GLU A 555 5.95 -30.87 -13.94
C GLU A 555 4.81 -29.99 -13.39
N ILE A 556 5.18 -28.81 -12.89
CA ILE A 556 4.26 -27.79 -12.42
C ILE A 556 4.06 -26.77 -13.54
N SER A 557 2.98 -26.94 -14.30
CA SER A 557 2.63 -26.05 -15.43
C SER A 557 1.60 -24.97 -15.08
N LYS A 558 1.06 -25.03 -13.85
CA LYS A 558 0.01 -24.16 -13.31
C LYS A 558 0.45 -23.54 -11.98
N ASN A 559 -0.22 -22.47 -11.55
CA ASN A 559 -0.01 -21.94 -10.20
C ASN A 559 -0.70 -22.86 -9.21
N LEU A 560 0.03 -23.50 -8.30
CA LEU A 560 -0.50 -24.56 -7.42
C LEU A 560 -0.06 -24.39 -5.97
N THR A 561 -0.91 -24.85 -5.05
CA THR A 561 -0.52 -25.15 -3.67
C THR A 561 -0.55 -26.66 -3.45
N ILE A 562 0.51 -27.23 -2.89
CA ILE A 562 0.58 -28.64 -2.51
C ILE A 562 0.99 -28.72 -1.03
N GLN A 563 0.18 -29.38 -0.22
CA GLN A 563 0.37 -29.45 1.22
C GLN A 563 0.37 -30.91 1.69
N GLY A 564 1.27 -31.26 2.60
CA GLY A 564 1.16 -32.49 3.38
C GLY A 564 0.02 -32.39 4.39
N LYS A 565 -0.77 -33.45 4.50
CA LYS A 565 -1.90 -33.56 5.45
C LYS A 565 -1.47 -33.21 6.88
N ASP A 566 -0.32 -33.74 7.28
CA ASP A 566 0.33 -33.50 8.57
C ASP A 566 1.81 -33.15 8.34
N SER A 567 2.46 -32.56 9.36
CA SER A 567 3.90 -32.30 9.31
C SER A 567 4.67 -33.62 9.16
N GLY A 568 5.32 -33.81 8.01
CA GLY A 568 6.19 -34.97 7.78
C GLY A 568 5.72 -35.96 6.73
N VAL A 569 4.64 -35.69 6.00
CA VAL A 569 4.30 -36.47 4.79
C VAL A 569 5.49 -36.44 3.82
N GLU A 570 5.99 -37.62 3.46
CA GLU A 570 7.21 -37.78 2.67
C GLU A 570 6.91 -38.03 1.18
N ILE A 571 7.60 -37.29 0.30
CA ILE A 571 7.73 -37.59 -1.13
C ILE A 571 9.18 -38.01 -1.36
N ASP A 572 9.37 -39.32 -1.46
CA ASP A 572 10.67 -39.97 -1.57
C ASP A 572 10.93 -40.39 -3.03
N ALA A 573 11.86 -39.70 -3.69
CA ALA A 573 12.23 -40.00 -5.07
C ALA A 573 13.16 -41.22 -5.21
N ALA A 574 13.57 -41.85 -4.11
CA ALA A 574 14.36 -43.09 -4.05
C ALA A 574 15.62 -43.08 -4.95
N GLN A 575 16.24 -41.89 -5.09
CA GLN A 575 17.40 -41.61 -5.97
C GLN A 575 17.14 -41.85 -7.47
N LYS A 576 15.88 -41.75 -7.93
CA LYS A 576 15.49 -42.08 -9.32
C LYS A 576 15.26 -40.87 -10.21
N SER A 577 14.72 -39.79 -9.66
CA SER A 577 14.39 -38.60 -10.43
C SER A 577 14.32 -37.34 -9.59
N ARG A 578 14.30 -36.19 -10.27
CA ARG A 578 13.85 -34.93 -9.72
C ARG A 578 12.42 -35.10 -9.22
N ILE A 579 12.05 -34.43 -8.13
CA ILE A 579 10.66 -34.42 -7.65
C ILE A 579 9.87 -33.39 -8.47
N PHE A 580 10.11 -32.09 -8.26
CA PHE A 580 9.36 -31.02 -8.92
C PHE A 580 10.19 -30.23 -9.93
N LYS A 581 9.63 -30.00 -11.13
CA LYS A 581 10.11 -29.00 -12.09
C LYS A 581 9.01 -27.98 -12.36
N VAL A 582 9.27 -26.73 -12.03
CA VAL A 582 8.33 -25.62 -12.21
C VAL A 582 8.57 -24.96 -13.55
N ALA A 583 7.52 -24.87 -14.37
CA ALA A 583 7.59 -24.13 -15.62
C ALA A 583 7.83 -22.63 -15.36
N SER A 584 8.50 -21.96 -16.29
CA SER A 584 8.82 -20.53 -16.21
C SER A 584 7.58 -19.66 -15.93
N GLY A 585 7.69 -18.75 -14.96
CA GLY A 585 6.62 -17.80 -14.63
C GLY A 585 5.42 -18.43 -13.90
N LYS A 586 5.60 -19.60 -13.29
CA LYS A 586 4.57 -20.26 -12.47
C LYS A 586 4.86 -20.14 -10.99
N ASN A 587 3.79 -20.18 -10.21
CA ASN A 587 3.85 -20.11 -8.75
C ASN A 587 3.67 -21.50 -8.15
N LEU A 588 4.57 -21.90 -7.26
CA LEU A 588 4.44 -23.14 -6.49
C LEU A 588 4.55 -22.83 -5.00
N THR A 589 3.51 -23.14 -4.25
CA THR A 589 3.55 -23.13 -2.78
C THR A 589 3.53 -24.57 -2.27
N LEU A 590 4.56 -24.96 -1.51
CA LEU A 590 4.66 -26.23 -0.81
C LEU A 590 4.53 -26.02 0.70
N LYS A 591 3.73 -26.86 1.37
CA LYS A 591 3.52 -26.77 2.83
C LYS A 591 3.63 -28.13 3.50
N ASN A 592 4.23 -28.23 4.68
CA ASN A 592 4.20 -29.44 5.53
C ASN A 592 4.68 -30.74 4.86
N LEU A 593 5.64 -30.66 3.93
CA LEU A 593 6.13 -31.82 3.17
C LEU A 593 7.60 -32.11 3.48
N THR A 594 7.99 -33.39 3.39
CA THR A 594 9.39 -33.80 3.30
C THR A 594 9.68 -34.30 1.90
N LEU A 595 10.54 -33.61 1.16
CA LEU A 595 11.07 -34.03 -0.13
C LEU A 595 12.42 -34.70 0.11
N LYS A 596 12.60 -35.97 -0.28
CA LYS A 596 13.86 -36.66 -0.02
C LYS A 596 14.34 -37.57 -1.12
N ASN A 597 15.63 -37.90 -1.06
CA ASN A 597 16.32 -38.80 -1.98
C ASN A 597 16.10 -38.43 -3.45
N ALA A 598 15.98 -37.15 -3.76
CA ALA A 598 15.75 -36.72 -5.13
C ALA A 598 17.03 -36.73 -5.95
N LYS A 599 16.92 -37.07 -7.24
CA LYS A 599 18.08 -37.18 -8.12
C LYS A 599 17.88 -36.54 -9.49
N ASP A 600 18.78 -35.66 -9.89
CA ASP A 600 18.84 -35.20 -11.28
C ASP A 600 20.04 -35.82 -11.99
N ASN A 601 19.74 -36.58 -13.06
CA ASN A 601 20.74 -37.28 -13.87
C ASN A 601 21.20 -36.46 -15.08
N THR A 602 20.66 -35.25 -15.28
CA THR A 602 21.17 -34.33 -16.30
C THR A 602 22.62 -33.94 -15.98
N GLU A 603 23.53 -34.15 -16.93
CA GLU A 603 24.96 -33.85 -16.74
C GLU A 603 25.18 -32.39 -16.30
N ALA A 604 26.21 -32.17 -15.48
CA ALA A 604 26.53 -30.87 -14.89
C ALA A 604 26.73 -29.73 -15.90
N SER A 605 27.18 -30.06 -17.11
CA SER A 605 27.44 -29.13 -18.21
C SER A 605 26.18 -28.72 -18.98
N ILE A 606 25.07 -29.43 -18.79
CA ILE A 606 23.83 -29.21 -19.52
C ILE A 606 22.99 -28.16 -18.78
N HIS A 607 22.48 -27.19 -19.54
CA HIS A 607 21.52 -26.20 -19.03
C HIS A 607 20.26 -26.88 -18.48
N GLY A 608 19.80 -26.47 -17.30
CA GLY A 608 18.70 -27.12 -16.59
C GLY A 608 19.08 -28.30 -15.69
N SER A 609 20.37 -28.50 -15.41
CA SER A 609 20.85 -29.45 -14.41
C SER A 609 20.73 -28.92 -12.97
N GLY A 610 20.50 -29.82 -12.01
CA GLY A 610 20.34 -29.51 -10.58
C GLY A 610 18.88 -29.58 -10.10
N GLY A 611 18.62 -29.03 -8.91
CA GLY A 611 17.26 -28.90 -8.38
C GLY A 611 16.57 -30.24 -8.20
N GLY A 612 17.20 -31.18 -7.50
CA GLY A 612 16.65 -32.53 -7.30
C GLY A 612 15.31 -32.48 -6.59
N GLY A 613 15.24 -31.77 -5.45
CA GLY A 613 13.97 -31.50 -4.78
C GLY A 613 13.07 -30.61 -5.63
N VAL A 614 13.53 -29.38 -5.88
CA VAL A 614 12.80 -28.39 -6.68
C VAL A 614 13.73 -27.73 -7.69
N TYR A 615 13.32 -27.73 -8.96
CA TYR A 615 13.89 -26.92 -10.03
C TYR A 615 12.87 -25.89 -10.51
N ALA A 616 13.29 -24.64 -10.70
CA ALA A 616 12.48 -23.59 -11.34
C ALA A 616 13.36 -22.61 -12.13
N ASP A 617 12.77 -21.79 -12.98
CA ASP A 617 13.47 -20.70 -13.68
C ASP A 617 13.32 -19.36 -12.92
N ALA A 618 14.19 -18.40 -13.16
CA ALA A 618 14.23 -17.09 -12.47
C ALA A 618 12.97 -16.20 -12.62
N ALA A 619 12.00 -16.55 -13.47
CA ALA A 619 10.70 -15.87 -13.54
C ALA A 619 9.66 -16.43 -12.56
N SER A 620 9.93 -17.57 -11.92
CA SER A 620 8.96 -18.31 -11.11
C SER A 620 8.97 -17.89 -9.64
N ASN A 621 7.81 -17.99 -8.99
CA ASN A 621 7.65 -17.70 -7.56
C ASN A 621 7.49 -19.00 -6.78
N ILE A 622 8.36 -19.24 -5.80
CA ILE A 622 8.42 -20.49 -5.07
C ILE A 622 8.31 -20.19 -3.58
N GLU A 623 7.38 -20.86 -2.90
CA GLU A 623 7.17 -20.70 -1.46
C GLU A 623 7.20 -22.06 -0.77
N LEU A 624 8.09 -22.24 0.19
CA LEU A 624 8.19 -23.44 1.01
C LEU A 624 7.96 -23.04 2.47
N ILE A 625 6.90 -23.58 3.06
CA ILE A 625 6.47 -23.27 4.43
C ILE A 625 6.42 -24.58 5.22
N ASP A 626 7.24 -24.70 6.26
CA ASP A 626 7.35 -25.94 7.04
C ASP A 626 7.71 -27.17 6.16
N VAL A 627 8.56 -26.97 5.16
CA VAL A 627 9.02 -28.03 4.23
C VAL A 627 10.44 -28.47 4.58
N THR A 628 10.70 -29.78 4.53
CA THR A 628 12.05 -30.33 4.62
C THR A 628 12.50 -30.88 3.27
N ILE A 629 13.67 -30.47 2.77
CA ILE A 629 14.32 -31.07 1.60
C ILE A 629 15.65 -31.69 2.03
N LYS A 630 15.78 -33.00 1.89
CA LYS A 630 16.96 -33.72 2.39
C LYS A 630 17.45 -34.86 1.54
N ASP A 631 18.74 -35.16 1.68
CA ASP A 631 19.39 -36.33 1.09
C ASP A 631 19.26 -36.37 -0.45
N CYS A 632 19.06 -35.22 -1.11
CA CYS A 632 19.01 -35.10 -2.56
C CYS A 632 20.44 -35.10 -3.14
N GLU A 633 20.63 -35.73 -4.30
CA GLU A 633 21.90 -35.77 -5.02
C GLU A 633 21.71 -35.33 -6.47
N THR A 634 22.47 -34.35 -6.96
CA THR A 634 22.37 -33.89 -8.35
C THR A 634 23.72 -33.67 -9.00
N ALA A 635 23.78 -33.82 -10.32
CA ALA A 635 24.95 -33.43 -11.09
C ALA A 635 25.04 -31.93 -11.42
N GLY A 636 23.99 -31.15 -11.15
CA GLY A 636 24.02 -29.68 -11.22
C GLY A 636 23.89 -29.02 -9.83
N SER A 637 24.08 -27.70 -9.78
CA SER A 637 23.96 -26.90 -8.55
C SER A 637 22.57 -26.94 -7.93
N GLY A 638 22.50 -26.83 -6.60
CA GLY A 638 21.28 -26.76 -5.82
C GLY A 638 20.53 -28.10 -5.77
N PRO A 639 21.11 -29.19 -5.26
CA PRO A 639 20.45 -30.49 -5.18
C PRO A 639 19.12 -30.45 -4.41
N GLY A 640 19.03 -29.60 -3.39
CA GLY A 640 17.76 -29.32 -2.73
C GLY A 640 16.88 -28.43 -3.61
N ILE A 641 17.35 -27.21 -3.87
CA ILE A 641 16.62 -26.20 -4.66
C ILE A 641 17.55 -25.56 -5.69
N ARG A 642 17.10 -25.52 -6.94
CA ARG A 642 17.74 -24.74 -8.02
C ARG A 642 16.74 -23.79 -8.64
N ILE A 643 17.05 -22.50 -8.58
CA ILE A 643 16.45 -21.48 -9.42
C ILE A 643 17.45 -21.17 -10.53
N ASP A 644 17.14 -21.57 -11.76
CA ASP A 644 18.05 -21.45 -12.89
C ASP A 644 17.94 -20.10 -13.59
N TYR A 645 19.06 -19.68 -14.18
CA TYR A 645 19.12 -18.44 -14.95
C TYR A 645 18.19 -18.51 -16.16
N LYS A 646 17.27 -17.55 -16.26
CA LYS A 646 16.45 -17.31 -17.45
C LYS A 646 16.00 -15.86 -17.48
N ASN A 647 16.10 -15.23 -18.65
CA ASN A 647 15.64 -13.86 -18.88
C ASN A 647 14.21 -13.89 -19.47
N PRO A 648 13.25 -13.09 -18.96
CA PRO A 648 13.33 -12.19 -17.81
C PRO A 648 13.41 -12.91 -16.46
N GLY A 649 14.16 -12.32 -15.53
CA GLY A 649 14.13 -12.67 -14.11
C GLY A 649 12.96 -11.97 -13.41
N GLY A 650 13.13 -11.70 -12.11
CA GLY A 650 12.19 -10.95 -11.29
C GLY A 650 11.21 -11.81 -10.46
N GLY A 651 11.39 -13.13 -10.45
CA GLY A 651 10.68 -14.02 -9.54
C GLY A 651 11.17 -13.92 -8.09
N TYR A 652 10.62 -14.80 -7.25
CA TYR A 652 10.87 -14.78 -5.81
C TYR A 652 10.88 -16.17 -5.15
N LEU A 653 11.76 -16.38 -4.16
CA LEU A 653 11.79 -17.56 -3.30
C LEU A 653 11.50 -17.17 -1.83
N LEU A 654 10.48 -17.76 -1.23
CA LEU A 654 10.27 -17.78 0.23
C LEU A 654 10.61 -19.15 0.79
N LEU A 655 11.55 -19.19 1.74
CA LEU A 655 11.69 -20.30 2.67
C LEU A 655 11.25 -19.80 4.04
N LYS A 656 10.23 -20.44 4.61
CA LYS A 656 9.72 -20.13 5.95
C LYS A 656 9.65 -21.39 6.80
N ASN A 657 10.27 -21.37 7.97
CA ASN A 657 10.31 -22.51 8.91
C ASN A 657 10.73 -23.85 8.26
N SER A 658 11.48 -23.77 7.17
CA SER A 658 11.80 -24.90 6.30
C SER A 658 13.24 -25.37 6.51
N LYS A 659 13.54 -26.62 6.15
CA LYS A 659 14.85 -27.25 6.34
C LYS A 659 15.43 -27.72 5.01
N ILE A 660 16.66 -27.33 4.69
CA ILE A 660 17.40 -27.84 3.52
C ILE A 660 18.68 -28.49 4.03
N MET A 661 18.73 -29.82 4.03
CA MET A 661 19.80 -30.53 4.74
C MET A 661 20.38 -31.75 4.05
N ASN A 662 21.67 -32.00 4.26
CA ASN A 662 22.39 -33.19 3.77
C ASN A 662 22.28 -33.42 2.26
N ASN A 663 22.00 -32.39 1.47
CA ASN A 663 21.95 -32.50 0.02
C ASN A 663 23.39 -32.48 -0.54
N THR A 664 23.62 -33.20 -1.63
CA THR A 664 24.95 -33.38 -2.23
C THR A 664 24.96 -32.99 -3.70
N TYR A 665 25.74 -31.97 -4.03
CA TYR A 665 26.08 -31.66 -5.42
C TYR A 665 27.25 -32.56 -5.84
N ASN A 666 26.97 -33.53 -6.71
CA ASN A 666 27.90 -34.52 -7.27
C ASN A 666 28.15 -34.27 -8.78
N PRO A 667 29.03 -33.33 -9.18
CA PRO A 667 29.26 -32.85 -10.56
C PRO A 667 29.95 -33.88 -11.49
N VAL A 668 29.33 -35.04 -11.67
CA VAL A 668 29.80 -36.06 -12.62
C VAL A 668 29.80 -35.47 -14.04
N GLY A 669 30.89 -35.69 -14.77
CA GLY A 669 31.06 -35.17 -16.14
C GLY A 669 31.44 -33.68 -16.23
N TYR A 670 31.55 -32.96 -15.11
CA TYR A 670 31.94 -31.55 -15.11
C TYR A 670 33.45 -31.36 -15.31
N ASN A 671 33.83 -30.51 -16.28
CA ASN A 671 35.23 -30.18 -16.59
C ASN A 671 35.62 -28.73 -16.21
N GLY A 672 34.69 -27.92 -15.71
CA GLY A 672 34.96 -26.54 -15.32
C GLY A 672 35.71 -26.42 -13.98
N TYR A 673 36.25 -25.23 -13.73
CA TYR A 673 37.02 -24.94 -12.51
C TYR A 673 36.21 -24.31 -11.39
N SER A 674 34.95 -23.93 -11.60
CA SER A 674 34.12 -23.22 -10.60
C SER A 674 32.80 -23.93 -10.35
N ILE A 675 32.51 -24.24 -9.09
CA ILE A 675 31.37 -25.03 -8.65
C ILE A 675 30.72 -24.33 -7.45
N SER A 676 29.38 -24.22 -7.47
CA SER A 676 28.64 -23.48 -6.45
C SER A 676 27.28 -24.10 -6.11
N GLY A 677 26.76 -23.81 -4.91
CA GLY A 677 25.39 -24.15 -4.50
C GLY A 677 25.21 -25.62 -4.09
N GLY A 678 25.67 -25.99 -2.89
CA GLY A 678 25.57 -27.37 -2.38
C GLY A 678 24.20 -27.73 -1.78
N GLY A 679 23.40 -26.75 -1.37
CA GLY A 679 22.01 -26.94 -0.91
C GLY A 679 21.03 -26.19 -1.79
N VAL A 680 21.22 -24.87 -1.89
CA VAL A 680 20.41 -23.94 -2.68
C VAL A 680 21.29 -23.23 -3.71
N GLY A 681 20.85 -23.23 -4.97
CA GLY A 681 21.46 -22.45 -6.05
C GLY A 681 20.46 -21.43 -6.62
N LEU A 682 20.81 -20.14 -6.54
CA LEU A 682 20.00 -19.01 -7.02
C LEU A 682 20.55 -18.46 -8.35
N PRO A 683 19.72 -17.72 -9.13
CA PRO A 683 20.08 -17.39 -10.49
C PRO A 683 20.97 -16.14 -10.54
N TYR A 684 21.62 -15.97 -11.69
CA TYR A 684 22.52 -14.86 -11.93
C TYR A 684 21.82 -13.68 -12.62
N ILE A 685 20.64 -13.33 -12.13
CA ILE A 685 19.75 -12.29 -12.64
C ILE A 685 18.86 -11.83 -11.49
N ASP A 686 18.29 -10.63 -11.61
CA ASP A 686 17.35 -10.05 -10.67
C ASP A 686 16.35 -11.10 -10.15
N TYR A 687 16.39 -11.32 -8.85
CA TYR A 687 15.54 -12.26 -8.12
C TYR A 687 15.58 -11.89 -6.65
N THR A 688 14.52 -12.18 -5.90
CA THR A 688 14.51 -11.98 -4.44
C THR A 688 14.38 -13.31 -3.73
N ALA A 689 15.17 -13.54 -2.70
CA ALA A 689 15.06 -14.72 -1.85
C ALA A 689 14.95 -14.30 -0.38
N VAL A 690 13.93 -14.78 0.31
CA VAL A 690 13.71 -14.56 1.75
C VAL A 690 13.79 -15.89 2.47
N ILE A 691 14.67 -15.97 3.47
CA ILE A 691 14.88 -17.14 4.32
C ILE A 691 14.55 -16.74 5.76
N ASP A 692 13.45 -17.29 6.27
CA ASP A 692 12.82 -16.87 7.53
C ASP A 692 12.61 -18.06 8.48
N GLY A 693 13.35 -18.08 9.58
CA GLY A 693 13.28 -19.16 10.58
C GLY A 693 13.68 -20.55 10.07
N CYS A 694 14.56 -20.63 9.07
CA CYS A 694 14.92 -21.89 8.39
C CYS A 694 16.16 -22.61 8.97
N GLU A 695 16.38 -23.86 8.58
CA GLU A 695 17.61 -24.60 8.86
C GLU A 695 18.29 -25.08 7.56
N ILE A 696 19.45 -24.54 7.22
CA ILE A 696 20.26 -24.93 6.04
C ILE A 696 21.53 -25.65 6.52
N LEU A 697 21.47 -26.98 6.60
CA LEU A 697 22.39 -27.77 7.43
C LEU A 697 23.13 -28.85 6.64
N GLY A 698 24.46 -28.89 6.75
CA GLY A 698 25.24 -30.06 6.31
C GLY A 698 25.19 -30.36 4.82
N ASN A 699 24.80 -29.41 3.97
CA ASN A 699 24.80 -29.56 2.52
C ASN A 699 26.24 -29.56 1.98
N LYS A 700 26.47 -30.31 0.89
CA LYS A 700 27.82 -30.64 0.43
C LYS A 700 28.00 -30.49 -1.07
N ILE A 701 29.22 -30.14 -1.48
CA ILE A 701 29.70 -30.27 -2.86
C ILE A 701 30.78 -31.35 -2.89
N ASP A 702 30.62 -32.41 -3.68
CA ASP A 702 31.63 -33.46 -3.84
C ASP A 702 32.56 -33.18 -5.03
N LEU A 703 33.81 -32.82 -4.76
CA LEU A 703 34.74 -32.45 -5.83
C LEU A 703 35.45 -33.65 -6.46
N ARG A 704 35.37 -34.85 -5.86
CA ARG A 704 36.09 -36.05 -6.31
C ARG A 704 35.83 -36.42 -7.79
N PRO A 705 34.59 -36.32 -8.32
CA PRO A 705 34.25 -36.71 -9.68
C PRO A 705 34.73 -35.75 -10.78
N ILE A 706 35.14 -34.53 -10.42
CA ILE A 706 35.52 -33.49 -11.39
C ILE A 706 36.80 -33.92 -12.12
N SER A 707 36.80 -33.90 -13.45
CA SER A 707 37.94 -34.33 -14.30
C SER A 707 38.87 -33.19 -14.74
N ASN A 708 38.63 -31.96 -14.28
CA ASN A 708 39.38 -30.75 -14.60
C ASN A 708 40.90 -30.82 -14.26
N THR A 709 41.74 -30.21 -15.11
CA THR A 709 43.22 -30.18 -14.99
C THR A 709 43.80 -28.89 -14.41
N ASP A 710 42.99 -27.84 -14.16
CA ASP A 710 43.45 -26.55 -13.63
C ASP A 710 44.18 -26.67 -12.29
N GLN A 711 45.02 -25.70 -11.96
CA GLN A 711 45.74 -25.72 -10.68
C GLN A 711 44.80 -25.70 -9.46
N TYR A 712 43.67 -25.00 -9.56
CA TYR A 712 42.70 -24.79 -8.48
C TYR A 712 41.28 -25.12 -8.93
N LEU A 713 40.48 -25.68 -8.02
CA LEU A 713 39.01 -25.66 -8.11
C LEU A 713 38.45 -24.56 -7.20
N ASN A 714 37.55 -23.74 -7.72
CA ASN A 714 36.77 -22.80 -6.95
C ASN A 714 35.51 -23.49 -6.43
N VAL A 715 35.32 -23.47 -5.12
CA VAL A 715 34.12 -24.00 -4.46
C VAL A 715 33.43 -22.86 -3.69
N LYS A 716 32.14 -22.68 -3.94
CA LYS A 716 31.38 -21.50 -3.48
C LYS A 716 30.04 -21.93 -2.90
N GLY A 717 29.56 -21.29 -1.83
CA GLY A 717 28.16 -21.41 -1.41
C GLY A 717 27.70 -22.85 -1.20
N CYS A 718 28.37 -23.63 -0.35
CA CYS A 718 27.96 -25.02 -0.09
C CYS A 718 26.56 -25.08 0.56
N GLY A 719 26.20 -24.09 1.37
CA GLY A 719 24.83 -23.89 1.82
C GLY A 719 24.00 -23.23 0.72
N ILE A 720 24.31 -21.95 0.45
CA ILE A 720 23.58 -21.10 -0.49
C ILE A 720 24.56 -20.45 -1.47
N ASP A 721 24.31 -20.62 -2.76
CA ASP A 721 24.85 -19.75 -3.81
C ASP A 721 23.77 -18.73 -4.20
N GLY A 722 24.06 -17.46 -3.92
CA GLY A 722 23.17 -16.33 -4.11
C GLY A 722 23.17 -15.78 -5.54
N GLY A 723 24.19 -16.01 -6.36
CA GLY A 723 24.20 -15.46 -7.73
C GLY A 723 24.19 -13.91 -7.79
N ASN A 724 23.16 -13.34 -8.42
CA ASN A 724 22.90 -11.89 -8.52
C ASN A 724 21.48 -11.55 -7.99
N VAL A 725 21.29 -11.67 -6.68
CA VAL A 725 19.95 -11.59 -6.06
C VAL A 725 19.91 -10.65 -4.87
N ASN A 726 18.70 -10.24 -4.49
CA ASN A 726 18.45 -9.67 -3.17
C ASN A 726 18.12 -10.80 -2.19
N LEU A 727 19.07 -11.15 -1.33
CA LEU A 727 18.94 -12.22 -0.34
C LEU A 727 18.68 -11.64 1.05
N ILE A 728 17.55 -12.01 1.64
CA ILE A 728 17.12 -11.55 2.96
C ILE A 728 17.05 -12.76 3.90
N ILE A 729 17.77 -12.70 5.02
CA ILE A 729 17.85 -13.78 6.01
C ILE A 729 17.40 -13.23 7.35
N LYS A 730 16.32 -13.79 7.90
CA LYS A 730 15.68 -13.29 9.13
C LYS A 730 15.09 -14.42 9.98
N GLY A 731 14.48 -14.05 11.10
CA GLY A 731 14.04 -14.99 12.13
C GLY A 731 15.21 -15.80 12.70
N LYS A 732 14.89 -16.87 13.44
CA LYS A 732 15.89 -17.80 14.02
C LYS A 732 16.49 -18.76 12.98
N THR A 733 16.89 -18.23 11.82
CA THR A 733 17.48 -19.03 10.74
C THR A 733 18.86 -19.55 11.14
N LYS A 734 19.12 -20.84 10.89
CA LYS A 734 20.40 -21.50 11.11
C LYS A 734 21.02 -21.90 9.77
N ILE A 735 22.25 -21.48 9.51
CA ILE A 735 23.04 -21.95 8.37
C ILE A 735 24.29 -22.58 8.96
N GLU A 736 24.40 -23.90 8.90
CA GLU A 736 25.42 -24.61 9.69
C GLU A 736 26.07 -25.79 8.98
N ASN A 737 27.38 -25.94 9.19
CA ASN A 737 28.16 -27.11 8.80
C ASN A 737 28.06 -27.48 7.31
N ASN A 738 27.74 -26.52 6.43
CA ASN A 738 27.76 -26.75 4.99
C ASN A 738 29.22 -26.81 4.52
N THR A 739 29.55 -27.74 3.63
CA THR A 739 30.97 -28.06 3.35
C THR A 739 31.19 -28.62 1.95
N PHE A 740 32.41 -29.03 1.64
CA PHE A 740 32.72 -29.76 0.40
C PHE A 740 33.63 -30.96 0.71
N ILE A 741 33.56 -31.98 -0.15
CA ILE A 741 34.44 -33.15 -0.11
C ILE A 741 35.62 -32.88 -1.06
N PRO A 742 36.86 -32.75 -0.55
CA PRO A 742 38.01 -32.42 -1.40
C PRO A 742 38.36 -33.54 -2.36
N LYS A 743 38.80 -33.18 -3.57
CA LYS A 743 39.47 -34.11 -4.49
C LYS A 743 40.91 -34.32 -4.01
N PRO A 744 41.37 -35.57 -3.76
CA PRO A 744 42.73 -35.82 -3.31
C PRO A 744 43.79 -35.16 -4.21
N GLY A 745 44.74 -34.46 -3.59
CA GLY A 745 45.85 -33.77 -4.28
C GLY A 745 45.47 -32.48 -5.02
N LYS A 746 44.18 -32.16 -5.20
CA LYS A 746 43.74 -30.95 -5.91
C LYS A 746 43.65 -29.77 -4.95
N LYS A 747 44.25 -28.63 -5.32
CA LYS A 747 44.13 -27.39 -4.56
C LYS A 747 42.75 -26.76 -4.78
N VAL A 748 42.23 -26.09 -3.77
CA VAL A 748 40.93 -25.39 -3.85
C VAL A 748 41.05 -23.93 -3.45
N LYS A 749 40.17 -23.11 -4.00
CA LYS A 749 39.84 -21.78 -3.48
C LYS A 749 38.38 -21.81 -3.01
N SER A 750 38.18 -21.69 -1.71
CA SER A 750 36.87 -21.76 -1.08
C SER A 750 36.39 -20.35 -0.73
N TYR A 751 35.15 -20.05 -1.13
CA TYR A 751 34.50 -18.76 -0.91
C TYR A 751 33.12 -18.98 -0.31
N GLY A 752 32.85 -18.50 0.91
CA GLY A 752 31.48 -18.53 1.44
C GLY A 752 30.87 -19.92 1.48
N MET A 753 31.49 -20.89 2.17
CA MET A 753 30.89 -22.23 2.29
C MET A 753 29.48 -22.18 2.89
N GLY A 754 29.22 -21.25 3.82
CA GLY A 754 27.85 -20.94 4.23
C GLY A 754 27.08 -20.29 3.10
N ILE A 755 27.45 -19.05 2.78
CA ILE A 755 26.79 -18.23 1.76
C ILE A 755 27.84 -17.57 0.87
N TYR A 756 27.66 -17.73 -0.44
CA TYR A 756 28.37 -16.96 -1.45
C TYR A 756 27.36 -16.11 -2.23
N ASN A 757 27.59 -14.81 -2.38
CA ASN A 757 26.76 -13.93 -3.21
C ASN A 757 27.66 -13.02 -4.04
N GLN A 758 27.72 -13.20 -5.36
CA GLN A 758 28.69 -12.47 -6.17
C GLN A 758 28.22 -11.06 -6.51
N PHE A 759 26.92 -10.89 -6.73
CA PHE A 759 26.27 -9.63 -7.05
C PHE A 759 24.94 -9.50 -6.31
N GLY A 760 24.35 -8.31 -6.29
CA GLY A 760 23.16 -8.01 -5.51
C GLY A 760 23.46 -7.79 -4.02
N THR A 761 22.41 -7.75 -3.23
CA THR A 761 22.44 -7.35 -1.82
C THR A 761 22.13 -8.52 -0.90
N ILE A 762 22.83 -8.60 0.23
CA ILE A 762 22.43 -9.47 1.33
C ILE A 762 22.02 -8.65 2.56
N THR A 763 20.88 -9.00 3.16
CA THR A 763 20.39 -8.44 4.42
C THR A 763 20.26 -9.56 5.44
N ILE A 764 20.88 -9.41 6.62
CA ILE A 764 20.76 -10.37 7.73
C ILE A 764 20.19 -9.68 8.97
N GLY A 765 19.18 -10.31 9.56
CA GLY A 765 18.51 -9.85 10.76
C GLY A 765 17.43 -8.81 10.48
N GLU A 766 16.82 -8.32 11.55
CA GLU A 766 15.70 -7.38 11.50
C GLU A 766 15.98 -6.18 12.40
N ASN A 767 15.52 -5.00 12.00
CA ASN A 767 15.70 -3.80 12.80
C ASN A 767 15.00 -3.96 14.17
N GLY A 768 15.71 -3.69 15.25
CA GLY A 768 15.22 -3.84 16.63
C GLY A 768 15.18 -5.28 17.16
N ALA A 769 15.57 -6.30 16.40
CA ALA A 769 15.62 -7.68 16.87
C ALA A 769 16.88 -7.97 17.71
N SER A 770 16.75 -8.78 18.76
CA SER A 770 17.89 -9.26 19.56
C SER A 770 18.68 -10.36 18.83
N HIS A 771 19.98 -10.50 19.13
CA HIS A 771 20.82 -11.55 18.54
C HIS A 771 20.26 -12.97 18.75
N GLU A 772 19.65 -13.24 19.91
CA GLU A 772 19.04 -14.55 20.24
C GLU A 772 17.82 -14.90 19.39
N ASN A 773 17.13 -13.89 18.87
CA ASN A 773 15.96 -14.05 17.99
C ASN A 773 16.30 -13.89 16.51
N SER A 774 17.59 -13.83 16.18
CA SER A 774 18.10 -13.52 14.85
C SER A 774 18.90 -14.68 14.24
N PRO A 775 19.33 -14.58 12.97
CA PRO A 775 20.02 -15.68 12.29
C PRO A 775 21.37 -16.04 12.93
N ILE A 776 21.75 -17.32 12.84
CA ILE A 776 23.06 -17.85 13.23
C ILE A 776 23.73 -18.58 12.04
N ILE A 777 24.99 -18.23 11.77
CA ILE A 777 25.82 -18.84 10.73
C ILE A 777 27.09 -19.41 11.37
N LYS A 778 27.24 -20.74 11.39
CA LYS A 778 28.37 -21.37 12.11
C LYS A 778 28.88 -22.68 11.53
N GLY A 779 30.08 -23.08 11.95
CA GLY A 779 30.64 -24.40 11.66
C GLY A 779 31.17 -24.58 10.24
N HIS A 780 31.37 -23.50 9.49
CA HIS A 780 31.97 -23.55 8.15
C HIS A 780 33.49 -23.53 8.25
N THR A 781 34.08 -24.65 8.67
CA THR A 781 35.53 -24.79 8.83
C THR A 781 36.18 -25.53 7.66
N LYS A 782 37.48 -25.29 7.44
CA LYS A 782 38.30 -26.01 6.47
C LYS A 782 38.10 -27.54 6.57
N PRO A 783 37.72 -28.23 5.48
CA PRO A 783 37.60 -29.69 5.49
C PRO A 783 38.94 -30.40 5.72
N ASN A 784 38.86 -31.61 6.27
CA ASN A 784 40.01 -32.51 6.35
C ASN A 784 40.49 -32.93 4.95
N ASN A 785 41.77 -33.26 4.79
CA ASN A 785 42.38 -33.74 3.53
C ASN A 785 42.38 -32.73 2.36
N VAL A 786 42.24 -31.43 2.64
CA VAL A 786 42.45 -30.39 1.63
C VAL A 786 43.94 -30.27 1.30
N ALA A 787 44.28 -30.24 0.00
CA ALA A 787 45.65 -30.14 -0.47
C ALA A 787 46.36 -28.87 0.03
N SER A 788 47.66 -28.98 0.33
CA SER A 788 48.50 -27.86 0.75
C SER A 788 48.51 -26.73 -0.29
N GLY A 789 48.45 -25.48 0.18
CA GLY A 789 48.35 -24.29 -0.68
C GLY A 789 46.94 -23.95 -1.18
N SER A 790 45.90 -24.57 -0.60
CA SER A 790 44.50 -24.17 -0.81
C SER A 790 44.14 -22.90 -0.03
N LEU A 791 43.23 -22.11 -0.59
CA LEU A 791 42.84 -20.79 -0.07
C LEU A 791 41.40 -20.80 0.44
N PHE A 792 41.15 -20.06 1.51
CA PHE A 792 39.85 -19.97 2.19
C PHE A 792 39.56 -18.51 2.50
N GLU A 793 38.45 -17.99 1.96
CA GLU A 793 38.04 -16.60 2.14
C GLU A 793 36.56 -16.55 2.52
N GLY A 794 36.21 -15.70 3.49
CA GLY A 794 34.83 -15.47 3.92
C GLY A 794 34.03 -16.74 4.14
N GLN A 795 34.53 -17.68 4.95
CA GLN A 795 33.99 -19.06 5.02
C GLN A 795 32.51 -19.13 5.41
N ALA A 796 32.06 -18.25 6.29
CA ALA A 796 30.64 -18.09 6.59
C ALA A 796 29.94 -17.31 5.48
N LEU A 797 30.52 -16.17 5.10
CA LEU A 797 29.92 -15.20 4.22
C LEU A 797 30.98 -14.64 3.25
N HIS A 798 30.76 -14.80 1.96
CA HIS A 798 31.52 -14.12 0.91
C HIS A 798 30.56 -13.38 -0.02
N VAL A 799 30.46 -12.07 0.13
CA VAL A 799 29.38 -11.26 -0.48
C VAL A 799 29.86 -9.94 -1.07
N ASN A 800 29.02 -9.35 -1.93
CA ASN A 800 29.23 -8.02 -2.47
C ASN A 800 28.76 -6.92 -1.49
N ASP A 801 27.48 -6.56 -1.53
CA ASP A 801 26.88 -5.57 -0.63
C ASP A 801 26.14 -6.26 0.52
N PHE A 802 26.38 -5.80 1.75
CA PHE A 802 25.93 -6.46 2.97
C PHE A 802 25.36 -5.48 3.98
N THR A 803 24.10 -5.69 4.34
CA THR A 803 23.44 -5.04 5.47
C THR A 803 23.25 -6.01 6.63
N TRP A 804 23.71 -5.64 7.81
CA TRP A 804 23.59 -6.42 9.03
C TRP A 804 22.78 -5.64 10.08
N TYR A 805 21.63 -6.17 10.46
CA TYR A 805 20.81 -5.64 11.55
C TYR A 805 21.05 -6.36 12.87
N SER A 806 21.14 -7.70 12.85
CA SER A 806 21.24 -8.57 14.03
C SER A 806 21.62 -10.00 13.61
N GLY A 807 22.10 -10.84 14.55
CA GLY A 807 22.47 -12.24 14.29
C GLY A 807 23.82 -12.65 14.89
N GLN A 808 24.30 -13.85 14.57
CA GLN A 808 25.58 -14.39 15.07
C GLN A 808 26.37 -15.10 13.95
N ILE A 809 27.66 -14.80 13.81
CA ILE A 809 28.57 -15.52 12.89
C ILE A 809 29.73 -16.09 13.71
N THR A 810 29.69 -17.38 14.04
CA THR A 810 30.64 -17.97 15.01
C THR A 810 31.24 -19.29 14.51
N ASN A 811 32.43 -19.66 14.99
CA ASN A 811 33.03 -20.97 14.70
C ASN A 811 33.23 -21.30 13.19
N ASN A 812 33.68 -20.33 12.38
CA ASN A 812 33.85 -20.48 10.91
C ASN A 812 35.32 -20.45 10.44
N GLY A 813 36.24 -21.05 11.21
CA GLY A 813 37.66 -21.14 10.81
C GLY A 813 38.51 -19.90 11.15
N GLY A 814 38.16 -19.19 12.23
CA GLY A 814 38.87 -18.01 12.75
C GLY A 814 38.22 -16.68 12.34
N SER A 815 38.37 -15.65 13.17
CA SER A 815 37.68 -14.35 12.99
C SER A 815 38.07 -13.62 11.69
N HIS A 816 39.34 -13.70 11.28
CA HIS A 816 39.87 -12.97 10.12
C HIS A 816 39.37 -13.49 8.76
N ASN A 817 38.80 -14.70 8.72
CA ASN A 817 38.38 -15.36 7.47
C ASN A 817 36.88 -15.69 7.44
N ALA A 818 36.11 -15.33 8.47
CA ALA A 818 34.69 -15.69 8.57
C ALA A 818 33.82 -14.92 7.57
N VAL A 819 34.08 -13.62 7.39
CA VAL A 819 33.29 -12.73 6.53
C VAL A 819 34.21 -12.01 5.55
N LYS A 820 33.85 -12.05 4.27
CA LYS A 820 34.43 -11.21 3.22
C LYS A 820 33.35 -10.40 2.54
N VAL A 821 33.49 -9.08 2.60
CA VAL A 821 32.66 -8.10 1.88
C VAL A 821 33.51 -7.46 0.78
N ARG A 822 33.01 -7.44 -0.45
CA ARG A 822 33.69 -6.81 -1.59
C ARG A 822 33.18 -5.41 -1.91
N GLY A 823 31.90 -5.16 -1.65
CA GLY A 823 31.22 -3.88 -1.82
C GLY A 823 31.00 -3.19 -0.49
N THR A 824 29.79 -2.70 -0.28
CA THR A 824 29.42 -1.88 0.88
C THR A 824 29.02 -2.74 2.06
N PHE A 825 29.52 -2.39 3.26
CA PHE A 825 29.02 -2.95 4.51
C PHE A 825 28.25 -1.87 5.29
N THR A 826 27.02 -2.21 5.69
CA THR A 826 26.14 -1.34 6.47
C THR A 826 25.72 -2.06 7.75
N ASN A 827 25.93 -1.43 8.91
CA ASN A 827 25.47 -1.90 10.22
C ASN A 827 24.66 -0.80 10.91
N PRO A 828 23.37 -0.63 10.56
CA PRO A 828 22.57 0.51 11.04
C PRO A 828 22.43 0.57 12.57
N ASN A 829 22.49 -0.59 13.24
CA ASN A 829 22.27 -0.69 14.67
C ASN A 829 23.56 -0.54 15.51
N ASN A 830 24.73 -0.40 14.87
CA ASN A 830 26.05 -0.36 15.54
C ASN A 830 26.26 -1.49 16.57
N LEU A 831 25.59 -2.63 16.39
CA LEU A 831 25.78 -3.80 17.25
C LEU A 831 27.17 -4.37 17.00
N GLN A 832 27.90 -4.70 18.06
CA GLN A 832 29.19 -5.37 17.93
C GLN A 832 28.98 -6.74 17.27
N ALA A 833 29.58 -6.93 16.09
CA ALA A 833 29.69 -8.23 15.48
C ALA A 833 30.74 -9.03 16.28
N ASN A 834 30.30 -10.05 17.02
CA ASN A 834 31.19 -11.00 17.71
C ASN A 834 31.70 -12.07 16.75
#